data_AF-A0A3E4QMN0-F1
#
_entry.id   AF-A0A3E4QMN0-F1
#
_cell.length_a   1.000
_cell.length_b   1.000
_cell.length_c   1.000
_cell.angle_alpha   90.00
_cell.angle_beta   90.00
_cell.angle_gamma   90.00
#
_symmetry.space_group_name_H-M   'P 1'
#
loop_
_entity.id
_entity.type
_entity.pdbx_description
1 polymer ?
#
loop_
_entity_poly.entity_id
_entity_poly.type
_entity_poly.pdbx_seq_one_letter_code
_entity_poly.pdbx_strand_id
1 'polypeptide(L)'
;MVDKLNEISYSYQYKNLDSSLVYAKKAYSVSQGYDAGKAEALNNLASIDLMKMNYNSAYTKLDSVLKITNNQIELLVADVHLMRLCQRESKNKEFYDYREEAIRRQKRIEEEEYLLTEHQRKRLVYAKSEFCIVSSTYYFYVGLRNQSAKAMADVDEDLISRDDTAQYLKYLYNVGAGGVLNKGTQAEVNQQEFDYLMRCLLLARQHGYVYWQANSLQGLSEHLIIPKVREKLIADNYPSIRFINFENMPDSLLAGNLAQRATDMFSDFGAVYQIASSSRTLASCYWQINDYHSAIFCLKKALQNKAVGQAPDLVASLREQLSVVYAAINDKQGSDFNRNIYLDLQEQTRQDRYLESRAGILETTSHQLNFMITAVLIMIFLLVGLLFLLHYLRKKGNSKESLNQLLQPLHEWQQRNEMELERLEEDFQEVQEKSFITRSNVVKNKRRNLEKRAKMFLVNALNPLIDRMIREIARLKQTNETEELRNERYTYIAELTDNINNYNNVLTQWIQLKQGELSLHIESFPLQQVFDVVARSRMGFQLKGIELNIEKTHDVVKADRVLTLFMINTLAENARKFTDHGGKVEIASHATESYVEISVKDTGKGIEPDALSHIFDHKIIVDSKESHSHGYGLMNCNGIINKYKKVSKLFSVCSIGAKSKVGEGSTFYFRLPKGIVRTIVFLCLMFSSASSFAIDSSVSRHKNNTSHSAFLRELDLANIYADSAYYSNINGNYKQTLAFADTCRYYLNKYYLRLRPNGHYLMRRIADGNMVPAEVQWLHENFPTNYSIILDIRNESAVAALALHDWALYRYNNNVYTLLFKENSADKNLGAYCSMMQQSESNKNIAIVLLIVLLLSIVPIYYFMYYRHRFRYQSYLDNIQTINNILLSEKTPEEKQKDINAISTTNFPNNLKSITQKIIKALNKSVENHKASATNIELAKDELRKMEFEANKLHVSNNILDNCFSTLKHETMYFPSRISQLVGAKDKELNAIDELSVYYKELYSLLSMQAMRQVSMLKPVCKRVEIKEILDKKTQLSNPEAAHLSVLGDPDLLKFMFELLQKQNKNEAINIEIENISNKYLKLEAHMPTLNLSDEDCINLFMPSAEHIPYMVCRQIVREAGEASNRHRCGIVAHNTPNGTVLSIILAQAKNE
;
A
#
# COMPACT_ATOMS: atom_id res chain seq x y z
N MET A 1 31.60 49.34 5.96
CA MET A 1 32.31 49.08 4.69
C MET A 1 31.89 47.75 4.07
N VAL A 2 31.95 46.64 4.82
CA VAL A 2 31.53 45.30 4.34
C VAL A 2 30.07 45.29 3.86
N ASP A 3 29.13 45.79 4.67
CA ASP A 3 27.70 45.88 4.30
C ASP A 3 27.49 46.65 2.99
N LYS A 4 28.22 47.75 2.80
CA LYS A 4 28.14 48.53 1.56
C LYS A 4 28.61 47.74 0.35
N LEU A 5 29.67 46.95 0.49
CA LEU A 5 30.16 46.07 -0.59
C LEU A 5 29.17 44.95 -0.88
N ASN A 6 28.52 44.39 0.14
CA ASN A 6 27.48 43.39 -0.04
C ASN A 6 26.21 43.98 -0.70
N GLU A 7 25.79 45.17 -0.31
CA GLU A 7 24.69 45.90 -0.97
C GLU A 7 25.00 46.15 -2.46
N ILE A 8 26.23 46.57 -2.77
CA ILE A 8 26.65 46.78 -4.16
C ILE A 8 26.63 45.43 -4.90
N SER A 9 27.18 44.37 -4.30
CA SER A 9 27.12 43.03 -4.85
C SER A 9 25.69 42.59 -5.18
N TYR A 10 24.75 42.77 -4.24
CA TYR A 10 23.34 42.46 -4.44
C TYR A 10 22.70 43.30 -5.56
N SER A 11 22.97 44.60 -5.59
CA SER A 11 22.43 45.50 -6.62
C SER A 11 22.82 45.12 -8.06
N TYR A 12 23.98 44.48 -8.22
CA TYR A 12 24.46 43.95 -9.51
C TYR A 12 24.01 42.52 -9.80
N GLN A 13 23.48 41.78 -8.81
CA GLN A 13 23.20 40.34 -8.93
C GLN A 13 22.37 39.97 -10.17
N TYR A 14 21.37 40.78 -10.50
CA TYR A 14 20.50 40.58 -11.68
C TYR A 14 20.82 41.50 -12.86
N LYS A 15 21.90 42.29 -12.77
CA LYS A 15 22.39 43.21 -13.81
C LYS A 15 23.65 42.68 -14.51
N ASN A 16 24.63 42.24 -13.71
CA ASN A 16 25.92 41.72 -14.18
C ASN A 16 26.54 40.79 -13.11
N LEU A 17 26.62 39.50 -13.42
CA LEU A 17 27.13 38.49 -12.49
C LEU A 17 28.60 38.68 -12.10
N ASP A 18 29.45 39.12 -13.03
CA ASP A 18 30.88 39.27 -12.77
C ASP A 18 31.16 40.44 -11.82
N SER A 19 30.42 41.54 -11.98
CA SER A 19 30.48 42.68 -11.05
C SER A 19 30.02 42.25 -9.66
N SER A 20 28.88 41.55 -9.56
CA SER A 20 28.38 40.99 -8.31
C SER A 20 29.44 40.09 -7.63
N LEU A 21 30.09 39.21 -8.41
CA LEU A 21 31.15 38.31 -7.94
C LEU A 21 32.36 39.07 -7.38
N VAL A 22 32.82 40.12 -8.07
CA VAL A 22 33.97 40.93 -7.63
C VAL A 22 33.66 41.61 -6.29
N TYR A 23 32.48 42.23 -6.16
CA TYR A 23 32.10 42.91 -4.92
C TYR A 23 31.88 41.93 -3.77
N ALA A 24 31.25 40.77 -4.01
CA ALA A 24 31.07 39.74 -2.99
C ALA A 24 32.42 39.18 -2.49
N LYS A 25 33.36 38.89 -3.40
CA LYS A 25 34.72 38.46 -3.03
C LYS A 25 35.46 39.53 -2.23
N LYS A 26 35.33 40.79 -2.62
CA LYS A 26 35.93 41.91 -1.90
C LYS A 26 35.34 42.02 -0.50
N ALA A 27 34.01 41.99 -0.36
CA ALA A 27 33.31 41.99 0.93
C ALA A 27 33.80 40.84 1.83
N TYR A 28 33.89 39.61 1.28
CA TYR A 28 34.41 38.45 2.00
C TYR A 28 35.86 38.61 2.45
N SER A 29 36.72 39.20 1.62
CA SER A 29 38.14 39.39 1.96
C SER A 29 38.36 40.42 3.07
N VAL A 30 37.51 41.45 3.16
CA VAL A 30 37.63 42.54 4.13
C VAL A 30 36.76 42.35 5.38
N SER A 31 36.07 41.22 5.52
CA SER A 31 35.13 40.95 6.63
C SER A 31 35.81 40.33 7.87
N GLN A 32 37.11 40.53 8.06
CA GLN A 32 37.80 39.98 9.24
C GLN A 32 37.21 40.55 10.53
N GLY A 33 36.83 39.67 11.46
CA GLY A 33 36.18 40.05 12.73
C GLY A 33 34.72 40.51 12.62
N TYR A 34 34.11 40.42 11.43
CA TYR A 34 32.71 40.77 11.21
C TYR A 34 31.92 39.64 10.54
N ASP A 35 31.48 38.70 11.36
CA ASP A 35 30.89 37.43 10.91
C ASP A 35 29.57 37.59 10.15
N ALA A 36 28.75 38.59 10.50
CA ALA A 36 27.50 38.87 9.80
C ALA A 36 27.74 39.32 8.35
N GLY A 37 28.61 40.31 8.13
CA GLY A 37 28.96 40.76 6.78
C GLY A 37 29.71 39.69 5.98
N LYS A 38 30.49 38.82 6.66
CA LYS A 38 31.12 37.66 6.03
C LYS A 38 30.10 36.63 5.55
N ALA A 39 29.08 36.36 6.36
CA ALA A 39 27.98 35.48 6.02
C ALA A 39 27.15 36.01 4.85
N GLU A 40 26.84 37.31 4.84
CA GLU A 40 26.15 37.95 3.72
C GLU A 40 26.98 37.86 2.42
N ALA A 41 28.30 38.05 2.49
CA ALA A 41 29.18 37.88 1.34
C ALA A 41 29.15 36.44 0.80
N LEU A 42 29.12 35.44 1.68
CA LEU A 42 28.96 34.03 1.29
C LEU A 42 27.60 33.74 0.68
N ASN A 43 26.51 34.30 1.21
CA ASN A 43 25.16 34.19 0.63
C ASN A 43 25.11 34.78 -0.78
N ASN A 44 25.73 35.94 -0.99
CA ASN A 44 25.85 36.55 -2.32
C ASN A 44 26.64 35.66 -3.29
N LEU A 45 27.78 35.10 -2.85
CA LEU A 45 28.58 34.17 -3.64
C LEU A 45 27.81 32.88 -3.98
N ALA A 46 27.07 32.33 -3.02
CA ALA A 46 26.25 31.14 -3.22
C ALA A 46 25.13 31.39 -4.25
N SER A 47 24.52 32.58 -4.25
CA SER A 47 23.51 32.94 -5.25
C SER A 47 24.07 32.99 -6.67
N ILE A 48 25.30 33.50 -6.85
CA ILE A 48 26.00 33.51 -8.13
C ILE A 48 26.26 32.08 -8.62
N ASP A 49 26.73 31.20 -7.72
CA ASP A 49 26.94 29.79 -8.04
C ASP A 49 25.63 29.08 -8.40
N LEU A 50 24.52 29.42 -7.76
CA LEU A 50 23.20 28.89 -8.09
C LEU A 50 22.81 29.27 -9.53
N MET A 51 23.01 30.52 -9.95
CA MET A 51 22.73 30.96 -11.33
C MET A 51 23.64 30.28 -12.36
N LYS A 52 24.90 29.98 -11.99
CA LYS A 52 25.86 29.26 -12.83
C LYS A 52 25.71 27.73 -12.76
N MET A 53 24.78 27.21 -11.95
CA MET A 53 24.58 25.77 -11.67
C MET A 53 25.81 25.06 -11.04
N ASN A 54 26.60 25.79 -10.25
CA ASN A 54 27.71 25.25 -9.46
C ASN A 54 27.24 24.77 -8.07
N TYR A 55 26.26 23.85 -8.03
CA TYR A 55 25.53 23.52 -6.79
C TYR A 55 26.41 23.02 -5.64
N ASN A 56 27.41 22.18 -5.92
CA ASN A 56 28.37 21.73 -4.88
C ASN A 56 29.11 22.90 -4.22
N SER A 57 29.48 23.91 -5.01
CA SER A 57 30.15 25.11 -4.51
C SER A 57 29.20 26.00 -3.71
N ALA A 58 27.93 26.08 -4.11
CA ALA A 58 26.88 26.79 -3.39
C ALA A 58 26.62 26.14 -2.02
N TYR A 59 26.43 24.81 -1.96
CA TYR A 59 26.27 24.08 -0.69
C TYR A 59 27.42 24.34 0.27
N THR A 60 28.67 24.25 -0.21
CA THR A 60 29.86 24.48 0.63
C THR A 60 29.86 25.89 1.25
N LYS A 61 29.41 26.90 0.51
CA LYS A 61 29.32 28.29 1.00
C LYS A 61 28.18 28.48 1.99
N LEU A 62 27.01 27.91 1.71
CA LEU A 62 25.83 27.99 2.59
C LEU A 62 26.08 27.23 3.91
N ASP A 63 26.68 26.04 3.86
CA ASP A 63 27.12 25.31 5.06
C ASP A 63 28.15 26.09 5.88
N SER A 64 28.96 26.91 5.22
CA SER A 64 29.90 27.80 5.91
C SER A 64 29.15 28.94 6.62
N VAL A 65 28.13 29.53 6.00
CA VAL A 65 27.26 30.55 6.63
C VAL A 65 26.66 30.01 7.93
N LEU A 66 26.11 28.80 7.90
CA LEU A 66 25.50 28.14 9.06
C LEU A 66 26.48 27.94 10.25
N LYS A 67 27.80 27.95 9.98
CA LYS A 67 28.84 27.73 10.99
C LYS A 67 29.49 29.00 11.52
N ILE A 68 29.55 30.07 10.71
CA ILE A 68 30.35 31.25 11.04
C ILE A 68 29.57 32.37 11.74
N THR A 69 28.24 32.41 11.63
CA THR A 69 27.45 33.53 12.16
C THR A 69 26.26 33.06 13.01
N ASN A 70 25.88 33.88 13.99
CA ASN A 70 24.64 33.74 14.74
C ASN A 70 23.56 34.73 14.30
N ASN A 71 23.83 35.54 13.26
CA ASN A 71 22.88 36.50 12.71
C ASN A 71 21.69 35.76 12.08
N GLN A 72 20.51 35.91 12.66
CA GLN A 72 19.32 35.16 12.24
C GLN A 72 18.86 35.49 10.82
N ILE A 73 19.08 36.72 10.33
CA ILE A 73 18.68 37.13 8.98
C ILE A 73 19.56 36.45 7.93
N GLU A 74 20.88 36.43 8.14
CA GLU A 74 21.79 35.77 7.19
C GLU A 74 21.66 34.25 7.21
N LEU A 75 21.32 33.67 8.36
CA LEU A 75 20.97 32.25 8.45
C LEU A 75 19.64 31.96 7.73
N LEU A 76 18.63 32.83 7.88
CA LEU A 76 17.36 32.72 7.13
C LEU A 76 17.60 32.78 5.61
N VAL A 77 18.45 33.69 5.14
CA VAL A 77 18.79 33.76 3.71
C VAL A 77 19.49 32.47 3.25
N ALA A 78 20.39 31.92 4.06
CA ALA A 78 21.05 30.66 3.73
C ALA A 78 20.06 29.49 3.64
N ASP A 79 19.13 29.37 4.59
CA ASP A 79 18.08 28.35 4.57
C ASP A 79 17.20 28.47 3.31
N VAL A 80 16.82 29.69 2.91
CA VAL A 80 16.03 29.93 1.70
C VAL A 80 16.82 29.60 0.41
N HIS A 81 18.13 29.85 0.37
CA HIS A 81 18.98 29.41 -0.74
C HIS A 81 19.15 27.89 -0.78
N LEU A 82 19.23 27.22 0.37
CA LEU A 82 19.23 25.76 0.47
C LEU A 82 17.90 25.16 0.00
N MET A 83 16.77 25.78 0.36
CA MET A 83 15.46 25.44 -0.22
C MET A 83 15.51 25.55 -1.75
N ARG A 84 16.05 26.63 -2.32
CA ARG A 84 16.15 26.78 -3.79
C ARG A 84 17.02 25.69 -4.44
N LEU A 85 18.14 25.30 -3.83
CA LEU A 85 18.98 24.21 -4.34
C LEU A 85 18.23 22.88 -4.32
N CYS A 86 17.59 22.57 -3.19
CA CYS A 86 16.79 21.36 -3.03
C CYS A 86 15.64 21.31 -4.05
N GLN A 87 14.97 22.43 -4.29
CA GLN A 87 13.96 22.56 -5.36
C GLN A 87 14.55 22.22 -6.73
N ARG A 88 15.73 22.72 -7.07
CA ARG A 88 16.35 22.52 -8.40
C ARG A 88 16.83 21.09 -8.63
N GLU A 89 17.30 20.42 -7.59
CA GLU A 89 17.75 19.02 -7.63
C GLU A 89 16.62 18.02 -7.36
N SER A 90 15.39 18.50 -7.15
CA SER A 90 14.22 17.70 -6.77
C SER A 90 14.42 16.93 -5.43
N LYS A 91 15.25 17.45 -4.51
CA LYS A 91 15.48 16.94 -3.15
C LYS A 91 14.40 17.43 -2.19
N ASN A 92 13.23 16.88 -2.34
CA ASN A 92 12.03 17.46 -1.76
C ASN A 92 11.98 17.35 -0.22
N LYS A 93 12.53 16.26 0.36
CA LYS A 93 12.60 16.11 1.84
C LYS A 93 13.46 17.21 2.47
N GLU A 94 14.67 17.39 1.96
CA GLU A 94 15.61 18.41 2.44
C GLU A 94 15.04 19.82 2.28
N PHE A 95 14.27 20.07 1.20
CA PHE A 95 13.57 21.34 1.01
C PHE A 95 12.70 21.70 2.23
N TYR A 96 11.94 20.73 2.76
CA TYR A 96 11.08 20.94 3.93
C TYR A 96 11.88 21.13 5.22
N ASP A 97 12.95 20.36 5.41
CA ASP A 97 13.84 20.51 6.58
C ASP A 97 14.35 21.96 6.66
N TYR A 98 14.82 22.53 5.54
CA TYR A 98 15.25 23.93 5.49
C TYR A 98 14.09 24.93 5.57
N ARG A 99 12.92 24.59 5.03
CA ARG A 99 11.72 25.44 5.15
C ARG A 99 11.29 25.60 6.61
N GLU A 100 11.33 24.52 7.40
CA GLU A 100 10.99 24.57 8.82
C GLU A 100 11.99 25.41 9.62
N GLU A 101 13.28 25.28 9.33
CA GLU A 101 14.31 26.14 9.93
C GLU A 101 14.07 27.62 9.57
N ALA A 102 13.76 27.91 8.30
CA ALA A 102 13.41 29.26 7.85
C ALA A 102 12.18 29.83 8.59
N ILE A 103 11.11 29.04 8.77
CA ILE A 103 9.91 29.46 9.51
C ILE A 103 10.23 29.75 10.98
N ARG A 104 11.02 28.90 11.64
CA ARG A 104 11.43 29.12 13.03
C ARG A 104 12.25 30.39 13.17
N ARG A 105 13.16 30.67 12.22
CA ARG A 105 13.95 31.90 12.21
C ARG A 105 13.09 33.13 11.98
N GLN A 106 12.14 33.09 11.04
CA GLN A 106 11.22 34.21 10.81
C GLN A 106 10.45 34.58 12.08
N LYS A 107 9.85 33.60 12.77
CA LYS A 107 9.14 33.84 14.04
C LYS A 107 10.03 34.50 15.09
N ARG A 108 11.29 34.04 15.21
CA ARG A 108 12.26 34.62 16.15
C ARG A 108 12.66 36.05 15.79
N ILE A 109 12.82 36.35 14.49
CA ILE A 109 13.16 37.70 14.03
C ILE A 109 11.99 38.68 14.25
N GLU A 110 10.76 38.21 14.10
CA GLU A 110 9.54 39.03 14.31
C GLU A 110 9.40 39.54 15.74
N GLU A 111 9.85 38.77 16.74
CA GLU A 111 9.87 39.21 18.14
C GLU A 111 10.81 40.41 18.39
N GLU A 112 11.82 40.59 17.54
CA GLU A 112 12.89 41.60 17.68
C GLU A 112 12.91 42.62 16.51
N GLU A 113 11.87 42.66 15.67
CA GLU A 113 11.89 43.40 14.40
C GLU A 113 12.13 44.92 14.56
N TYR A 114 11.68 45.48 15.69
CA TYR A 114 11.86 46.90 16.01
C TYR A 114 13.32 47.30 16.30
N LEU A 115 14.20 46.34 16.58
CA LEU A 115 15.63 46.55 16.87
C LEU A 115 16.51 46.49 15.61
N LEU A 116 15.94 46.13 14.45
CA LEU A 116 16.70 45.96 13.23
C LEU A 116 17.17 47.29 12.65
N THR A 117 18.44 47.34 12.25
CA THR A 117 19.01 48.44 11.47
C THR A 117 18.35 48.54 10.09
N GLU A 118 18.48 49.68 9.40
CA GLU A 118 17.93 49.87 8.05
C GLU A 118 18.46 48.80 7.06
N HIS A 119 19.76 48.49 7.14
CA HIS A 119 20.38 47.45 6.31
C HIS A 119 19.78 46.06 6.60
N GLN A 120 19.65 45.70 7.88
CA GLN A 120 19.02 44.43 8.29
C GLN A 120 17.55 44.34 7.88
N ARG A 121 16.80 45.45 7.95
CA ARG A 121 15.41 45.49 7.49
C ARG A 121 15.30 45.19 5.99
N LYS A 122 16.16 45.79 5.16
CA LYS A 122 16.21 45.48 3.72
C LYS A 122 16.54 44.02 3.45
N ARG A 123 17.50 43.46 4.20
CA ARG A 123 17.84 42.02 4.12
C ARG A 123 16.68 41.12 4.55
N LEU A 124 15.92 41.51 5.57
CA LEU A 124 14.74 40.76 6.01
C LEU A 124 13.62 40.80 4.95
N VAL A 125 13.38 41.95 4.32
CA VAL A 125 12.41 42.07 3.21
C VAL A 125 12.77 41.10 2.09
N TYR A 126 14.04 41.10 1.65
CA TYR A 126 14.55 40.13 0.68
C TYR A 126 14.34 38.68 1.13
N ALA A 127 14.65 38.35 2.39
CA ALA A 127 14.57 36.98 2.89
C ALA A 127 13.12 36.48 2.96
N LYS A 128 12.18 37.31 3.44
CA LYS A 128 10.75 37.00 3.51
C LYS A 128 10.14 36.84 2.12
N SER A 129 10.42 37.78 1.19
CA SER A 129 9.91 37.69 -0.17
C SER A 129 10.48 36.49 -0.93
N GLU A 130 11.78 36.22 -0.79
CA GLU A 130 12.42 35.06 -1.42
C GLU A 130 11.86 33.74 -0.89
N PHE A 131 11.61 33.63 0.43
CA PHE A 131 10.98 32.45 1.03
C PHE A 131 9.61 32.15 0.41
N CYS A 132 8.75 33.17 0.29
CA CYS A 132 7.42 33.04 -0.31
C CYS A 132 7.51 32.64 -1.79
N ILE A 133 8.39 33.29 -2.56
CA ILE A 133 8.57 33.00 -3.99
C ILE A 133 9.15 31.60 -4.22
N VAL A 134 10.16 31.19 -3.44
CA VAL A 134 10.73 29.82 -3.50
C VAL A 134 9.66 28.79 -3.18
N SER A 135 8.91 29.00 -2.10
CA SER A 135 7.81 28.11 -1.69
C SER A 135 6.73 28.02 -2.75
N SER A 136 6.32 29.16 -3.33
CA SER A 136 5.33 29.19 -4.41
C SER A 136 5.81 28.43 -5.65
N THR A 137 7.07 28.66 -6.06
CA THR A 137 7.66 27.97 -7.21
C THR A 137 7.72 26.46 -6.97
N TYR A 138 8.12 26.05 -5.77
CA TYR A 138 8.16 24.65 -5.36
C TYR A 138 6.77 24.00 -5.45
N TYR A 139 5.76 24.60 -4.82
CA TYR A 139 4.39 24.11 -4.84
C TYR A 139 3.84 23.98 -6.27
N PHE A 140 4.20 24.90 -7.16
CA PHE A 140 3.84 24.82 -8.56
C PHE A 140 4.41 23.55 -9.25
N TYR A 141 5.71 23.29 -9.09
CA TYR A 141 6.36 22.11 -9.70
C TYR A 141 5.89 20.78 -9.12
N VAL A 142 5.50 20.74 -7.84
CA VAL A 142 4.91 19.54 -7.23
C VAL A 142 3.41 19.37 -7.54
N GLY A 143 2.78 20.34 -8.21
CA GLY A 143 1.38 20.27 -8.66
C GLY A 143 0.36 20.86 -7.70
N LEU A 144 0.78 21.49 -6.60
CA LEU A 144 -0.06 22.08 -5.56
C LEU A 144 -0.38 23.55 -5.88
N ARG A 145 -1.13 23.79 -6.97
CA ARG A 145 -1.41 25.15 -7.50
C ARG A 145 -2.05 26.10 -6.49
N ASN A 146 -2.95 25.63 -5.63
CA ASN A 146 -3.57 26.48 -4.61
C ASN A 146 -2.59 26.92 -3.52
N GLN A 147 -1.68 26.04 -3.10
CA GLN A 147 -0.62 26.40 -2.15
C GLN A 147 0.40 27.33 -2.79
N SER A 148 0.70 27.12 -4.07
CA SER A 148 1.53 28.03 -4.87
C SER A 148 0.94 29.44 -4.93
N ALA A 149 -0.36 29.56 -5.23
CA ALA A 149 -1.07 30.82 -5.26
C ALA A 149 -1.11 31.50 -3.88
N LYS A 150 -1.34 30.73 -2.80
CA LYS A 150 -1.33 31.24 -1.42
C LYS A 150 0.04 31.78 -1.02
N ALA A 151 1.11 31.03 -1.26
CA ALA A 151 2.46 31.47 -0.96
C ALA A 151 2.86 32.73 -1.74
N MET A 152 2.35 32.91 -2.96
CA MET A 152 2.57 34.15 -3.72
C MET A 152 1.73 35.32 -3.18
N ALA A 153 0.52 35.05 -2.68
CA ALA A 153 -0.33 36.06 -2.04
C ALA A 153 0.21 36.56 -0.68
N ASP A 154 1.04 35.75 -0.01
CA ASP A 154 1.72 36.12 1.23
C ASP A 154 2.93 37.06 0.99
N VAL A 155 3.26 37.37 -0.27
CA VAL A 155 4.28 38.39 -0.60
C VAL A 155 3.67 39.79 -0.44
N ASP A 156 4.30 40.63 0.39
CA ASP A 156 3.93 42.03 0.55
C ASP A 156 4.40 42.86 -0.67
N GLU A 157 3.51 43.04 -1.65
CA GLU A 157 3.78 43.77 -2.90
C GLU A 157 4.17 45.23 -2.65
N ASP A 158 3.48 45.90 -1.74
CA ASP A 158 3.69 47.32 -1.43
C ASP A 158 5.08 47.54 -0.82
N LEU A 159 5.49 46.64 0.08
CA LEU A 159 6.79 46.70 0.73
C LEU A 159 7.94 46.47 -0.27
N ILE A 160 7.87 45.41 -1.09
CA ILE A 160 8.95 45.11 -2.05
C ILE A 160 9.01 46.14 -3.18
N SER A 161 7.87 46.70 -3.62
CA SER A 161 7.86 47.70 -4.69
C SER A 161 8.55 49.00 -4.27
N ARG A 162 8.47 49.35 -2.97
CA ARG A 162 9.15 50.50 -2.38
C ARG A 162 10.62 50.24 -2.07
N ASP A 163 10.92 49.08 -1.47
CA ASP A 163 12.20 48.86 -0.77
C ASP A 163 13.18 47.95 -1.55
N ASP A 164 12.71 47.11 -2.49
CA ASP A 164 13.56 46.21 -3.29
C ASP A 164 13.01 45.95 -4.72
N THR A 165 13.47 46.78 -5.67
CA THR A 165 13.08 46.66 -7.08
C THR A 165 13.42 45.30 -7.69
N ALA A 166 14.51 44.63 -7.28
CA ALA A 166 14.89 43.34 -7.84
C ALA A 166 13.91 42.23 -7.42
N GLN A 167 13.47 42.25 -6.17
CA GLN A 167 12.42 41.35 -5.68
C GLN A 167 11.05 41.67 -6.28
N TYR A 168 10.75 42.95 -6.51
CA TYR A 168 9.51 43.33 -7.20
C TYR A 168 9.46 42.80 -8.63
N LEU A 169 10.55 42.94 -9.40
CA LEU A 169 10.65 42.36 -10.75
C LEU A 169 10.47 40.84 -10.75
N LYS A 170 11.06 40.17 -9.76
CA LYS A 170 10.92 38.73 -9.55
C LYS A 170 9.47 38.34 -9.28
N TYR A 171 8.78 39.07 -8.40
CA TYR A 171 7.37 38.87 -8.11
C TYR A 171 6.52 39.00 -9.39
N LEU A 172 6.66 40.12 -10.12
CA LEU A 172 5.92 40.37 -11.36
C LEU A 172 6.14 39.24 -12.39
N TYR A 173 7.39 38.77 -12.54
CA TYR A 173 7.68 37.64 -13.43
C TYR A 173 7.00 36.35 -12.96
N ASN A 174 7.06 36.00 -11.66
CA ASN A 174 6.46 34.74 -11.19
C ASN A 174 4.93 34.74 -11.28
N VAL A 175 4.28 35.89 -11.10
CA VAL A 175 2.83 36.03 -11.34
C VAL A 175 2.52 35.92 -12.84
N GLY A 176 3.32 36.57 -13.70
CA GLY A 176 3.10 36.60 -15.14
C GLY A 176 3.54 35.36 -15.93
N ALA A 177 4.48 34.56 -15.40
CA ALA A 177 4.96 33.31 -16.01
C ALA A 177 3.89 32.19 -16.02
N GLY A 178 2.83 32.38 -15.23
CA GLY A 178 1.59 31.61 -15.32
C GLY A 178 1.38 30.60 -14.19
N GLY A 179 0.11 30.27 -13.97
CA GLY A 179 -0.31 29.21 -13.04
C GLY A 179 -0.48 29.63 -11.56
N VAL A 180 -0.18 30.89 -11.23
CA VAL A 180 -0.52 31.53 -9.95
C VAL A 180 -1.95 32.10 -10.00
N LEU A 181 -2.30 32.75 -11.11
CA LEU A 181 -3.62 33.34 -11.33
C LEU A 181 -4.62 32.24 -11.72
N ASN A 182 -5.66 32.06 -10.90
CA ASN A 182 -6.65 31.00 -11.07
C ASN A 182 -8.10 31.51 -11.06
N LYS A 183 -8.31 32.82 -11.11
CA LYS A 183 -9.63 33.47 -11.12
C LYS A 183 -9.89 34.10 -12.49
N GLY A 184 -11.01 33.74 -13.11
CA GLY A 184 -11.46 34.28 -14.41
C GLY A 184 -11.41 33.26 -15.55
N THR A 185 -11.77 33.71 -16.75
CA THR A 185 -11.65 32.92 -17.98
C THR A 185 -10.19 32.80 -18.40
N GLN A 186 -9.83 31.77 -19.19
CA GLN A 186 -8.45 31.59 -19.65
C GLN A 186 -7.92 32.81 -20.44
N ALA A 187 -8.79 33.51 -21.16
CA ALA A 187 -8.39 34.70 -21.90
C ALA A 187 -8.09 35.88 -20.97
N GLU A 188 -8.86 36.06 -19.89
CA GLU A 188 -8.59 37.09 -18.87
C GLU A 188 -7.31 36.79 -18.10
N VAL A 189 -7.07 35.51 -17.77
CA VAL A 189 -5.82 35.08 -17.12
C VAL A 189 -4.62 35.36 -18.03
N ASN A 190 -4.67 34.95 -19.30
CA ASN A 190 -3.59 35.23 -20.26
C ASN A 190 -3.33 36.74 -20.43
N GLN A 191 -4.39 37.57 -20.41
CA GLN A 191 -4.25 39.02 -20.50
C GLN A 191 -3.56 39.59 -19.26
N GLN A 192 -3.99 39.20 -18.05
CA GLN A 192 -3.35 39.64 -16.81
C GLN A 192 -1.88 39.21 -16.75
N GLU A 193 -1.60 37.94 -17.08
CA GLU A 193 -0.24 37.40 -17.11
C GLU A 193 0.65 38.18 -18.10
N PHE A 194 0.12 38.54 -19.28
CA PHE A 194 0.80 39.41 -20.24
C PHE A 194 1.10 40.80 -19.66
N ASP A 195 0.14 41.42 -18.97
CA ASP A 195 0.31 42.74 -18.36
C ASP A 195 1.41 42.73 -17.27
N TYR A 196 1.46 41.69 -16.44
CA TYR A 196 2.52 41.48 -15.45
C TYR A 196 3.90 41.35 -16.11
N LEU A 197 4.00 40.56 -17.17
CA LEU A 197 5.26 40.38 -17.90
C LEU A 197 5.71 41.66 -18.61
N MET A 198 4.79 42.42 -19.21
CA MET A 198 5.09 43.72 -19.82
C MET A 198 5.56 44.73 -18.78
N ARG A 199 4.90 44.80 -17.61
CA ARG A 199 5.33 45.66 -16.50
C ARG A 199 6.73 45.27 -16.02
N CYS A 200 6.99 43.98 -15.87
CA CYS A 200 8.31 43.46 -15.52
C CYS A 200 9.37 43.86 -16.56
N LEU A 201 9.08 43.69 -17.85
CA LEU A 201 9.99 44.04 -18.95
C LEU A 201 10.34 45.54 -18.97
N LEU A 202 9.33 46.40 -18.85
CA LEU A 202 9.52 47.85 -18.90
C LEU A 202 10.38 48.33 -17.73
N LEU A 203 10.06 47.90 -16.50
CA LEU A 203 10.83 48.26 -15.32
C LEU A 203 12.25 47.67 -15.36
N ALA A 204 12.40 46.42 -15.79
CA ALA A 204 13.70 45.79 -15.91
C ALA A 204 14.58 46.50 -16.96
N ARG A 205 14.00 46.98 -18.05
CA ARG A 205 14.70 47.79 -19.06
C ARG A 205 15.09 49.16 -18.53
N GLN A 206 14.18 49.85 -17.85
CA GLN A 206 14.43 51.17 -17.26
C GLN A 206 15.58 51.16 -16.24
N HIS A 207 15.65 50.11 -15.41
CA HIS A 207 16.64 50.01 -14.33
C HIS A 207 17.88 49.16 -14.67
N GLY A 208 17.96 48.60 -15.88
CA GLY A 208 19.11 47.83 -16.37
C GLY A 208 19.23 46.40 -15.81
N TYR A 209 18.13 45.77 -15.42
CA TYR A 209 18.09 44.37 -14.95
C TYR A 209 18.00 43.38 -16.11
N VAL A 210 19.15 43.08 -16.73
CA VAL A 210 19.27 42.21 -17.91
C VAL A 210 18.66 40.83 -17.69
N TYR A 211 18.86 40.23 -16.50
CA TYR A 211 18.29 38.92 -16.17
C TYR A 211 16.76 38.91 -16.24
N TRP A 212 16.11 39.93 -15.65
CA TRP A 212 14.65 40.01 -15.65
C TRP A 212 14.09 40.41 -17.01
N GLN A 213 14.79 41.24 -17.78
CA GLN A 213 14.42 41.52 -19.17
C GLN A 213 14.35 40.22 -19.99
N ALA A 214 15.37 39.35 -19.89
CA ALA A 214 15.40 38.08 -20.59
C ALA A 214 14.27 37.13 -20.14
N ASN A 215 14.01 37.03 -18.82
CA ASN A 215 12.89 36.24 -18.29
C ASN A 215 11.53 36.76 -18.80
N SER A 216 11.31 38.08 -18.83
CA SER A 216 10.07 38.64 -19.36
C SER A 216 9.91 38.38 -20.85
N LEU A 217 10.96 38.49 -21.66
CA LEU A 217 10.92 38.17 -23.09
C LEU A 217 10.61 36.68 -23.32
N GLN A 218 11.20 35.79 -22.52
CA GLN A 218 10.89 34.36 -22.56
C GLN A 218 9.41 34.11 -22.21
N GLY A 219 8.89 34.68 -21.12
CA GLY A 219 7.49 34.53 -20.72
C GLY A 219 6.51 35.08 -21.75
N LEU A 220 6.80 36.26 -22.33
CA LEU A 220 6.00 36.84 -23.42
C LEU A 220 6.01 35.93 -24.64
N SER A 221 7.16 35.34 -24.98
CA SER A 221 7.23 34.33 -26.04
C SER A 221 6.29 33.16 -25.75
N GLU A 222 6.29 32.61 -24.53
CA GLU A 222 5.47 31.44 -24.17
C GLU A 222 3.97 31.69 -24.38
N HIS A 223 3.48 32.89 -24.06
CA HIS A 223 2.09 33.28 -24.31
C HIS A 223 1.76 33.48 -25.80
N LEU A 224 2.73 33.90 -26.61
CA LEU A 224 2.56 34.16 -28.05
C LEU A 224 2.78 32.91 -28.94
N ILE A 225 3.19 31.78 -28.38
CA ILE A 225 3.38 30.51 -29.12
C ILE A 225 2.05 30.04 -29.72
N ILE A 226 0.95 30.10 -28.96
CA ILE A 226 -0.35 29.56 -29.38
C ILE A 226 -1.05 30.55 -30.32
N PRO A 227 -1.37 30.18 -31.59
CA PRO A 227 -1.91 31.12 -32.59
C PRO A 227 -3.15 31.90 -32.13
N LYS A 228 -4.15 31.20 -31.57
CA LYS A 228 -5.40 31.82 -31.09
C LYS A 228 -5.18 32.81 -29.94
N VAL A 229 -4.25 32.51 -29.05
CA VAL A 229 -3.90 33.39 -27.92
C VAL A 229 -3.11 34.60 -28.45
N ARG A 230 -2.16 34.35 -29.35
CA ARG A 230 -1.35 35.37 -30.02
C ARG A 230 -2.22 36.39 -30.74
N GLU A 231 -3.14 35.95 -31.60
CA GLU A 231 -4.03 36.87 -32.35
C GLU A 231 -4.81 37.79 -31.41
N LYS A 232 -5.36 37.23 -30.32
CA LYS A 232 -6.10 38.01 -29.32
C LYS A 232 -5.19 38.98 -28.56
N LEU A 233 -4.07 38.51 -28.02
CA LEU A 233 -3.14 39.37 -27.29
C LEU A 233 -2.58 40.48 -28.17
N ILE A 234 -2.35 40.22 -29.47
CA ILE A 234 -1.91 41.23 -30.43
C ILE A 234 -2.99 42.28 -30.68
N ALA A 235 -4.24 41.85 -30.88
CA ALA A 235 -5.36 42.77 -31.07
C ALA A 235 -5.59 43.64 -29.83
N ASP A 236 -5.58 43.04 -28.64
CA ASP A 236 -5.91 43.71 -27.38
C ASP A 236 -4.77 44.63 -26.89
N ASN A 237 -3.50 44.37 -27.29
CA ASN A 237 -2.31 45.05 -26.75
C ASN A 237 -1.39 45.65 -27.81
N TYR A 238 -1.94 46.15 -28.93
CA TYR A 238 -1.17 46.63 -30.08
C TYR A 238 0.04 47.54 -29.74
N PRO A 239 -0.07 48.56 -28.85
CA PRO A 239 1.08 49.40 -28.50
C PRO A 239 2.22 48.62 -27.82
N SER A 240 1.88 47.73 -26.88
CA SER A 240 2.83 46.87 -26.16
C SER A 240 3.53 45.89 -27.09
N ILE A 241 2.78 45.31 -28.05
CA ILE A 241 3.34 44.42 -29.07
C ILE A 241 4.29 45.16 -30.00
N ARG A 242 3.95 46.36 -30.44
CA ARG A 242 4.83 47.18 -31.27
C ARG A 242 6.13 47.55 -30.53
N PHE A 243 6.06 47.75 -29.21
CA PHE A 243 7.25 48.01 -28.39
C PHE A 243 8.22 46.83 -28.37
N ILE A 244 7.72 45.59 -28.26
CA ILE A 244 8.57 44.39 -28.24
C ILE A 244 8.97 43.92 -29.65
N ASN A 245 8.15 44.22 -30.66
CA ASN A 245 8.34 43.92 -32.08
C ASN A 245 8.85 45.13 -32.88
N PHE A 246 9.94 45.76 -32.43
CA PHE A 246 10.50 46.95 -33.09
C PHE A 246 11.14 46.67 -34.46
N GLU A 247 11.46 45.40 -34.75
CA GLU A 247 12.01 44.94 -36.04
C GLU A 247 10.92 44.64 -37.09
N ASN A 248 9.63 44.85 -36.75
CA ASN A 248 8.49 44.52 -37.58
C ASN A 248 8.50 43.06 -38.08
N MET A 249 8.86 42.13 -37.21
CA MET A 249 8.80 40.70 -37.48
C MET A 249 7.36 40.26 -37.74
N PRO A 250 7.11 39.32 -38.67
CA PRO A 250 5.78 38.73 -38.84
C PRO A 250 5.28 38.12 -37.53
N ASP A 251 3.98 38.24 -37.25
CA ASP A 251 3.36 37.75 -36.01
C ASP A 251 3.67 36.27 -35.73
N SER A 252 3.74 35.44 -36.78
CA SER A 252 4.09 34.02 -36.67
C SER A 252 5.52 33.75 -36.18
N LEU A 253 6.44 34.68 -36.41
CA LEU A 253 7.86 34.58 -36.03
C LEU A 253 8.20 35.38 -34.77
N LEU A 254 7.29 36.25 -34.32
CA LEU A 254 7.52 37.12 -33.16
C LEU A 254 7.89 36.34 -31.90
N ALA A 255 7.15 35.27 -31.58
CA ALA A 255 7.45 34.43 -30.42
C ALA A 255 8.90 33.87 -30.48
N GLY A 256 9.28 33.30 -31.63
CA GLY A 256 10.64 32.80 -31.84
C GLY A 256 11.72 33.87 -31.72
N ASN A 257 11.49 35.07 -32.25
CA ASN A 257 12.41 36.21 -32.11
C ASN A 257 12.61 36.60 -30.64
N LEU A 258 11.53 36.66 -29.85
CA LEU A 258 11.60 36.98 -28.42
C LEU A 258 12.35 35.91 -27.64
N ALA A 259 12.08 34.61 -27.91
CA ALA A 259 12.79 33.49 -27.29
C ALA A 259 14.29 33.46 -27.66
N GLN A 260 14.64 33.78 -28.91
CA GLN A 260 16.03 33.86 -29.36
C GLN A 260 16.76 34.98 -28.60
N ARG A 261 16.19 36.19 -28.57
CA ARG A 261 16.74 37.33 -27.83
C ARG A 261 16.91 37.04 -26.35
N ALA A 262 15.92 36.37 -25.72
CA ALA A 262 16.05 35.93 -24.34
C ALA A 262 17.21 34.95 -24.15
N THR A 263 17.36 33.98 -25.06
CA THR A 263 18.45 32.99 -25.03
C THR A 263 19.82 33.66 -25.16
N ASP A 264 19.96 34.63 -26.06
CA ASP A 264 21.20 35.39 -26.26
C ASP A 264 21.54 36.20 -25.01
N MET A 265 20.57 36.92 -24.45
CA MET A 265 20.75 37.67 -23.20
C MET A 265 21.12 36.76 -22.01
N PHE A 266 20.51 35.58 -21.87
CA PHE A 266 20.90 34.62 -20.83
C PHE A 266 22.30 34.05 -21.04
N SER A 267 22.72 33.86 -22.29
CA SER A 267 24.06 33.39 -22.64
C SER A 267 25.11 34.42 -22.27
N ASP A 268 24.88 35.69 -22.64
CA ASP A 268 25.74 36.82 -22.27
C ASP A 268 25.80 37.03 -20.75
N PHE A 269 24.67 36.83 -20.07
CA PHE A 269 24.59 36.95 -18.62
C PHE A 269 25.26 35.77 -17.87
N GLY A 270 25.30 34.58 -18.47
CA GLY A 270 25.88 33.37 -17.88
C GLY A 270 24.94 32.56 -16.97
N ALA A 271 23.62 32.66 -17.17
CA ALA A 271 22.61 31.93 -16.38
C ALA A 271 22.32 30.54 -16.97
N VAL A 272 23.12 29.54 -16.61
CA VAL A 272 23.10 28.19 -17.23
C VAL A 272 21.72 27.53 -17.21
N TYR A 273 21.00 27.60 -16.09
CA TYR A 273 19.64 27.05 -15.97
C TYR A 273 18.68 27.70 -16.97
N GLN A 274 18.76 29.03 -17.10
CA GLN A 274 17.86 29.79 -17.97
C GLN A 274 18.21 29.66 -19.45
N ILE A 275 19.48 29.45 -19.80
CA ILE A 275 19.87 29.12 -21.19
C ILE A 275 19.18 27.83 -21.65
N ALA A 276 19.20 26.80 -20.81
CA ALA A 276 18.52 25.53 -21.11
C ALA A 276 17.00 25.67 -21.12
N SER A 277 16.43 26.42 -20.16
CA SER A 277 15.00 26.74 -20.14
C SER A 277 14.54 27.52 -21.38
N SER A 278 15.28 28.55 -21.79
CA SER A 278 14.97 29.37 -22.96
C SER A 278 15.16 28.60 -24.27
N SER A 279 16.14 27.68 -24.33
CA SER A 279 16.31 26.76 -25.46
C SER A 279 15.10 25.83 -25.65
N ARG A 280 14.44 25.42 -24.57
CA ARG A 280 13.17 24.66 -24.59
C ARG A 280 12.04 25.50 -25.22
N THR A 281 11.90 26.76 -24.79
CA THR A 281 10.92 27.72 -25.34
C THR A 281 11.19 27.99 -26.82
N LEU A 282 12.44 28.21 -27.20
CA LEU A 282 12.84 28.41 -28.59
C LEU A 282 12.55 27.18 -29.46
N ALA A 283 12.85 25.98 -28.97
CA ALA A 283 12.47 24.73 -29.64
C ALA A 283 10.96 24.59 -29.81
N SER A 284 10.16 25.10 -28.85
CA SER A 284 8.70 25.12 -28.98
C SER A 284 8.23 26.11 -30.06
N CYS A 285 8.95 27.21 -30.26
CA CYS A 285 8.69 28.15 -31.35
C CYS A 285 9.02 27.53 -32.72
N TYR A 286 10.19 26.89 -32.85
CA TYR A 286 10.57 26.16 -34.07
C TYR A 286 9.58 25.06 -34.43
N TRP A 287 9.09 24.34 -33.41
CA TRP A 287 8.04 23.36 -33.57
C TRP A 287 6.77 23.96 -34.20
N GLN A 288 6.31 25.15 -33.76
CA GLN A 288 5.10 25.77 -34.32
C GLN A 288 5.23 26.14 -35.80
N ILE A 289 6.44 26.41 -36.29
CA ILE A 289 6.70 26.71 -37.70
C ILE A 289 7.12 25.47 -38.50
N ASN A 290 7.00 24.27 -37.91
CA ASN A 290 7.38 22.97 -38.48
C ASN A 290 8.89 22.82 -38.77
N ASP A 291 9.76 23.60 -38.14
CA ASP A 291 11.21 23.43 -38.23
C ASP A 291 11.71 22.48 -37.12
N TYR A 292 11.44 21.19 -37.32
CA TYR A 292 11.76 20.15 -36.34
C TYR A 292 13.26 19.95 -36.14
N HIS A 293 14.08 20.18 -37.18
CA HIS A 293 15.53 20.02 -37.08
C HIS A 293 16.16 21.08 -36.17
N SER A 294 15.75 22.34 -36.31
CA SER A 294 16.18 23.40 -35.40
C SER A 294 15.70 23.17 -33.97
N ALA A 295 14.47 22.67 -33.80
CA ALA A 295 13.97 22.28 -32.48
C ALA A 295 14.82 21.17 -31.82
N ILE A 296 15.19 20.10 -32.55
CA ILE A 296 16.09 19.05 -32.05
C ILE A 296 17.45 19.63 -31.69
N PHE A 297 18.00 20.51 -32.53
CA PHE A 297 19.31 21.14 -32.30
C PHE A 297 19.32 21.93 -30.99
N CYS A 298 18.31 22.79 -30.76
CA CYS A 298 18.17 23.55 -29.52
C CYS A 298 18.11 22.65 -28.28
N LEU A 299 17.28 21.60 -28.32
CA LEU A 299 17.10 20.69 -27.19
C LEU A 299 18.36 19.84 -26.91
N LYS A 300 19.04 19.35 -27.96
CA LYS A 300 20.32 18.64 -27.81
C LYS A 300 21.41 19.56 -27.25
N LYS A 301 21.50 20.80 -27.76
CA LYS A 301 22.46 21.79 -27.27
C LYS A 301 22.27 22.08 -25.78
N ALA A 302 21.02 22.18 -25.31
CA ALA A 302 20.72 22.32 -23.89
C ALA A 302 21.21 21.11 -23.07
N LEU A 303 20.98 19.88 -23.56
CA LEU A 303 21.38 18.64 -22.87
C LEU A 303 22.89 18.33 -22.94
N GLN A 304 23.64 18.93 -23.87
CA GLN A 304 25.10 18.77 -23.95
C GLN A 304 25.83 19.35 -22.73
N ASN A 305 25.26 20.38 -22.09
CA ASN A 305 25.85 20.94 -20.88
C ASN A 305 25.58 20.00 -19.69
N LYS A 306 26.65 19.32 -19.22
CA LYS A 306 26.59 18.38 -18.09
C LYS A 306 25.98 18.98 -16.82
N ALA A 307 26.11 20.29 -16.61
CA ALA A 307 25.54 20.96 -15.44
C ALA A 307 24.00 20.87 -15.41
N VAL A 308 23.34 20.83 -16.58
CA VAL A 308 21.87 20.69 -16.70
C VAL A 308 21.39 19.35 -16.14
N GLY A 309 22.24 18.32 -16.17
CA GLY A 309 21.95 17.01 -15.58
C GLY A 309 21.68 17.05 -14.06
N GLN A 310 22.10 18.10 -13.36
CA GLN A 310 21.81 18.32 -11.94
C GLN A 310 20.37 18.79 -11.67
N ALA A 311 19.57 19.06 -12.70
CA ALA A 311 18.18 19.53 -12.56
C ALA A 311 17.19 18.54 -13.21
N PRO A 312 16.75 17.49 -12.48
CA PRO A 312 15.94 16.39 -13.02
C PRO A 312 14.65 16.87 -13.71
N ASP A 313 13.92 17.81 -13.11
CA ASP A 313 12.67 18.33 -13.68
C ASP A 313 12.89 19.09 -15.01
N LEU A 314 14.00 19.85 -15.12
CA LEU A 314 14.35 20.52 -16.37
C LEU A 314 14.74 19.50 -17.44
N VAL A 315 15.55 18.51 -17.09
CA VAL A 315 15.93 17.42 -18.01
C VAL A 315 14.70 16.64 -18.49
N ALA A 316 13.77 16.33 -17.59
CA ALA A 316 12.53 15.66 -17.92
C ALA A 316 11.73 16.47 -18.97
N SER A 317 11.59 17.78 -18.77
CA SER A 317 10.88 18.65 -19.74
C SER A 317 11.55 18.70 -21.12
N LEU A 318 12.89 18.72 -21.17
CA LEU A 318 13.65 18.70 -22.43
C LEU A 318 13.50 17.35 -23.15
N ARG A 319 13.51 16.24 -22.40
CA ARG A 319 13.35 14.88 -22.92
C ARG A 319 11.94 14.62 -23.43
N GLU A 320 10.92 15.11 -22.72
CA GLU A 320 9.53 15.06 -23.19
C GLU A 320 9.42 15.76 -24.56
N GLN A 321 9.91 16.99 -24.67
CA GLN A 321 9.84 17.74 -25.91
C GLN A 321 10.65 17.07 -27.03
N LEU A 322 11.82 16.51 -26.75
CA LEU A 322 12.58 15.73 -27.73
C LEU A 322 11.79 14.52 -28.24
N SER A 323 11.06 13.82 -27.36
CA SER A 323 10.24 12.68 -27.79
C SER A 323 9.20 13.11 -28.83
N VAL A 324 8.56 14.25 -28.61
CA VAL A 324 7.59 14.84 -29.54
C VAL A 324 8.23 15.28 -30.84
N VAL A 325 9.42 15.90 -30.77
CA VAL A 325 10.12 16.38 -31.97
C VAL A 325 10.63 15.24 -32.85
N TYR A 326 11.18 14.18 -32.25
CA TYR A 326 11.59 12.99 -33.00
C TYR A 326 10.41 12.26 -33.63
N ALA A 327 9.28 12.19 -32.93
CA ALA A 327 8.06 11.63 -33.49
C ALA A 327 7.63 12.38 -34.77
N ALA A 328 7.69 13.72 -34.79
CA ALA A 328 7.30 14.51 -35.96
C ALA A 328 8.13 14.23 -37.22
N ILE A 329 9.41 13.87 -37.07
CA ILE A 329 10.27 13.49 -38.19
C ILE A 329 10.22 11.97 -38.48
N ASN A 330 9.28 11.24 -37.88
CA ASN A 330 9.12 9.79 -37.96
C ASN A 330 10.32 8.98 -37.45
N ASP A 331 11.13 9.54 -36.55
CA ASP A 331 12.19 8.80 -35.86
C ASP A 331 11.64 8.15 -34.58
N LYS A 332 11.12 6.93 -34.74
CA LYS A 332 10.53 6.17 -33.64
C LYS A 332 11.55 5.83 -32.54
N GLN A 333 12.77 5.45 -32.92
CA GLN A 333 13.81 5.08 -31.95
C GLN A 333 14.22 6.28 -31.10
N GLY A 334 14.43 7.44 -31.73
CA GLY A 334 14.73 8.69 -31.02
C GLY A 334 13.59 9.14 -30.12
N SER A 335 12.34 8.98 -30.58
CA SER A 335 11.14 9.29 -29.79
C SER A 335 11.05 8.41 -28.54
N ASP A 336 11.11 7.09 -28.70
CA ASP A 336 10.95 6.12 -27.62
C ASP A 336 12.09 6.24 -26.58
N PHE A 337 13.33 6.44 -27.04
CA PHE A 337 14.49 6.65 -26.16
C PHE A 337 14.28 7.84 -25.21
N ASN A 338 13.86 9.00 -25.75
CA ASN A 338 13.66 10.19 -24.93
C ASN A 338 12.42 10.07 -24.04
N ARG A 339 11.36 9.41 -24.52
CA ARG A 339 10.15 9.16 -23.76
C ARG A 339 10.41 8.28 -22.54
N ASN A 340 11.20 7.22 -22.67
CA ASN A 340 11.54 6.33 -21.56
C ASN A 340 12.32 7.06 -20.47
N ILE A 341 13.34 7.85 -20.84
CA ILE A 341 14.10 8.67 -19.88
C ILE A 341 13.20 9.68 -19.17
N TYR A 342 12.27 10.32 -19.90
CA TYR A 342 11.29 11.22 -19.30
C TYR A 342 10.43 10.51 -18.25
N LEU A 343 9.94 9.30 -18.54
CA LEU A 343 9.13 8.50 -17.61
C LEU A 343 9.94 8.06 -16.38
N ASP A 344 11.19 7.64 -16.56
CA ASP A 344 12.08 7.26 -15.45
C ASP A 344 12.35 8.43 -14.50
N LEU A 345 12.61 9.63 -15.04
CA LEU A 345 12.81 10.85 -14.26
C LEU A 345 11.52 11.30 -13.55
N GLN A 346 10.35 11.15 -14.18
CA GLN A 346 9.05 11.37 -13.53
C GLN A 346 8.81 10.38 -12.39
N GLU A 347 9.25 9.13 -12.52
CA GLU A 347 9.10 8.11 -11.48
C GLU A 347 9.98 8.39 -10.25
N GLN A 348 11.22 8.86 -10.46
CA GLN A 348 12.11 9.26 -9.35
C GLN A 348 11.52 10.44 -8.57
N THR A 349 11.13 11.52 -9.25
CA THR A 349 10.52 12.70 -8.64
C THR A 349 9.13 12.44 -8.02
N ARG A 350 8.49 11.30 -8.32
CA ARG A 350 7.19 10.87 -7.74
C ARG A 350 7.31 10.41 -6.28
N GLN A 351 8.34 9.61 -5.95
CA GLN A 351 8.47 9.01 -4.62
C GLN A 351 8.56 10.07 -3.53
N ASP A 352 9.26 11.16 -3.83
CA ASP A 352 9.51 12.24 -2.89
C ASP A 352 8.28 13.15 -2.71
N ARG A 353 7.62 13.57 -3.81
CA ARG A 353 6.38 14.41 -3.77
C ARG A 353 5.23 13.76 -2.97
N TYR A 354 5.19 12.44 -2.97
CA TYR A 354 4.17 11.65 -2.29
C TYR A 354 4.32 11.63 -0.75
N LEU A 355 5.56 11.62 -0.25
CA LEU A 355 5.82 11.67 1.19
C LEU A 355 5.39 13.02 1.80
N GLU A 356 5.33 14.08 0.99
CA GLU A 356 5.15 15.46 1.43
C GLU A 356 3.73 15.98 1.38
N SER A 357 2.95 15.58 0.36
CA SER A 357 1.50 15.79 0.35
C SER A 357 0.87 15.31 1.68
N ARG A 358 1.47 14.28 2.30
CA ARG A 358 1.06 13.75 3.61
C ARG A 358 1.51 14.59 4.81
N ALA A 359 2.67 15.25 4.76
CA ALA A 359 3.14 16.12 5.83
C ALA A 359 2.25 17.37 5.97
N GLY A 360 1.84 17.98 4.84
CA GLY A 360 0.93 19.13 4.85
C GLY A 360 -0.47 18.80 5.40
N ILE A 361 -0.97 17.58 5.19
CA ILE A 361 -2.24 17.12 5.79
C ILE A 361 -2.10 16.96 7.31
N LEU A 362 -0.94 16.47 7.80
CA LEU A 362 -0.67 16.34 9.23
C LEU A 362 -0.62 17.70 9.96
N GLU A 363 -0.09 18.73 9.32
CA GLU A 363 0.02 20.07 9.90
C GLU A 363 -1.35 20.73 10.09
N THR A 364 -2.24 20.61 9.09
CA THR A 364 -3.61 21.15 9.18
C THR A 364 -4.43 20.48 10.29
N THR A 365 -4.28 19.17 10.47
CA THR A 365 -4.98 18.42 11.54
C THR A 365 -4.43 18.74 12.94
N SER A 366 -3.15 19.11 13.08
CA SER A 366 -2.56 19.54 14.36
C SER A 366 -3.12 20.87 14.85
N HIS A 367 -3.31 21.85 13.96
CA HIS A 367 -3.85 23.17 14.32
C HIS A 367 -5.29 23.11 14.85
N GLN A 368 -6.15 22.27 14.26
CA GLN A 368 -7.50 22.06 14.75
C GLN A 368 -7.51 21.50 16.18
N LEU A 369 -6.63 20.54 16.48
CA LEU A 369 -6.54 19.93 17.81
C LEU A 369 -6.17 20.94 18.90
N ASN A 370 -5.21 21.84 18.62
CA ASN A 370 -4.78 22.86 19.58
C ASN A 370 -5.89 23.85 19.91
N PHE A 371 -6.65 24.29 18.90
CA PHE A 371 -7.82 25.16 19.11
C PHE A 371 -8.90 24.47 19.97
N MET A 372 -9.12 23.18 19.77
CA MET A 372 -10.08 22.40 20.56
C MET A 372 -9.67 22.27 22.03
N ILE A 373 -8.38 22.08 22.34
CA ILE A 373 -7.87 22.00 23.71
C ILE A 373 -8.13 23.32 24.47
N THR A 374 -7.89 24.46 23.82
CA THR A 374 -8.14 25.77 24.44
C THR A 374 -9.60 26.00 24.81
N ALA A 375 -10.56 25.54 23.99
CA ALA A 375 -11.98 25.70 24.28
C ALA A 375 -12.44 24.88 25.52
N VAL A 376 -11.90 23.68 25.70
CA VAL A 376 -12.22 22.82 26.86
C VAL A 376 -11.69 23.42 28.17
N LEU A 377 -10.48 24.00 28.16
CA LEU A 377 -9.88 24.63 29.35
C LEU A 377 -10.72 25.82 29.85
N ILE A 378 -11.27 26.63 28.95
CA ILE A 378 -12.13 27.77 29.31
C ILE A 378 -13.41 27.29 30.02
N MET A 379 -14.02 26.19 29.56
CA MET A 379 -15.23 25.63 30.18
C MET A 379 -15.00 25.08 31.58
N ILE A 380 -13.86 24.41 31.81
CA ILE A 380 -13.50 23.91 33.14
C ILE A 380 -13.39 25.06 34.14
N PHE A 381 -12.82 26.19 33.72
CA PHE A 381 -12.68 27.38 34.57
C PHE A 381 -14.04 27.97 34.99
N LEU A 382 -15.01 27.99 34.06
CA LEU A 382 -16.39 28.45 34.34
C LEU A 382 -17.13 27.53 35.34
N LEU A 383 -16.95 26.21 35.23
CA LEU A 383 -17.57 25.24 36.15
C LEU A 383 -17.07 25.41 37.59
N VAL A 384 -15.76 25.59 37.77
CA VAL A 384 -15.14 25.78 39.09
C VAL A 384 -15.66 27.06 39.76
N GLY A 385 -15.80 28.15 39.01
CA GLY A 385 -16.37 29.41 39.54
C GLY A 385 -17.81 29.26 40.05
N LEU A 386 -18.63 28.44 39.38
CA LEU A 386 -20.02 28.21 39.75
C LEU A 386 -20.17 27.34 41.01
N LEU A 387 -19.35 26.30 41.17
CA LEU A 387 -19.36 25.43 42.35
C LEU A 387 -19.03 26.21 43.64
N PHE A 388 -18.18 27.23 43.52
CA PHE A 388 -17.86 28.14 44.63
C PHE A 388 -19.08 28.98 45.06
N LEU A 389 -19.86 29.49 44.10
CA LEU A 389 -21.09 30.26 44.35
C LEU A 389 -22.17 29.42 45.07
N LEU A 390 -22.32 28.16 44.68
CA LEU A 390 -23.36 27.29 45.23
C LEU A 390 -23.04 26.79 46.65
N HIS A 391 -21.77 26.64 47.00
CA HIS A 391 -21.33 26.35 48.38
C HIS A 391 -21.80 27.45 49.36
N TYR A 392 -21.80 28.71 48.91
CA TYR A 392 -22.24 29.85 49.72
C TYR A 392 -23.74 29.81 50.05
N LEU A 393 -24.59 29.29 49.17
CA LEU A 393 -26.05 29.23 49.35
C LEU A 393 -26.51 28.11 50.30
N ARG A 394 -25.64 27.11 50.59
CA ARG A 394 -25.96 25.89 51.34
C ARG A 394 -26.14 26.05 52.86
N LYS A 395 -25.93 27.26 53.41
CA LYS A 395 -25.89 27.46 54.87
C LYS A 395 -27.26 27.80 55.51
N LYS A 396 -28.40 27.72 54.80
CA LYS A 396 -29.65 28.45 55.17
C LYS A 396 -31.00 27.67 55.31
N GLY A 397 -31.15 26.33 55.31
CA GLY A 397 -32.49 25.68 55.42
C GLY A 397 -32.62 24.25 56.01
N ASN A 398 -33.67 23.97 56.84
CA ASN A 398 -33.72 23.00 57.99
C ASN A 398 -35.13 22.30 58.27
N SER A 399 -35.32 20.97 58.57
CA SER A 399 -36.57 20.15 58.96
C SER A 399 -37.40 19.29 57.92
N LYS A 400 -37.64 17.95 58.09
CA LYS A 400 -38.72 17.11 58.76
C LYS A 400 -39.99 16.73 57.94
N GLU A 401 -39.99 15.71 57.05
CA GLU A 401 -41.23 15.03 56.58
C GLU A 401 -41.05 13.68 55.81
N SER A 402 -41.68 12.59 56.24
CA SER A 402 -42.01 11.37 55.43
C SER A 402 -41.11 10.11 55.55
N LEU A 403 -41.77 9.03 55.96
CA LEU A 403 -41.23 7.78 56.50
C LEU A 403 -41.28 6.62 55.46
N ASN A 404 -41.85 6.85 54.27
CA ASN A 404 -41.97 5.86 53.17
C ASN A 404 -40.69 5.72 52.30
N GLN A 405 -39.76 6.68 52.39
CA GLN A 405 -38.44 6.64 51.72
C GLN A 405 -37.47 5.58 52.31
N LEU A 406 -37.85 4.89 53.40
CA LEU A 406 -37.00 3.93 54.12
C LEU A 406 -36.89 2.55 53.49
N LEU A 407 -37.90 2.15 52.71
CA LEU A 407 -37.92 0.92 51.92
C LEU A 407 -37.32 1.13 50.53
N GLN A 408 -37.14 2.38 50.10
CA GLN A 408 -36.61 2.74 48.79
C GLN A 408 -35.16 2.29 48.57
N PRO A 409 -34.22 2.33 49.55
CA PRO A 409 -32.87 1.80 49.36
C PRO A 409 -32.80 0.28 49.22
N LEU A 410 -33.78 -0.46 49.72
CA LEU A 410 -33.92 -1.91 49.46
C LEU A 410 -34.42 -2.14 48.02
N HIS A 411 -35.35 -1.31 47.53
CA HIS A 411 -35.79 -1.32 46.13
C HIS A 411 -34.73 -0.76 45.16
N GLU A 412 -33.90 0.22 45.57
CA GLU A 412 -32.76 0.76 44.82
C GLU A 412 -31.55 -0.16 44.88
N TRP A 413 -31.34 -0.89 45.99
CA TRP A 413 -30.37 -1.97 46.04
C TRP A 413 -30.87 -3.15 45.23
N GLN A 414 -32.16 -3.49 45.25
CA GLN A 414 -32.74 -4.48 44.34
C GLN A 414 -32.68 -4.04 42.87
N GLN A 415 -32.90 -2.76 42.56
CA GLN A 415 -32.75 -2.18 41.21
C GLN A 415 -31.29 -2.00 40.79
N ARG A 416 -30.36 -1.68 41.70
CA ARG A 416 -28.91 -1.62 41.40
C ARG A 416 -28.35 -3.02 41.27
N ASN A 417 -28.78 -3.95 42.12
CA ASN A 417 -28.43 -5.35 42.00
C ASN A 417 -29.11 -5.98 40.79
N GLU A 418 -30.30 -5.52 40.36
CA GLU A 418 -30.91 -5.84 39.07
C GLU A 418 -30.13 -5.19 37.94
N MET A 419 -29.74 -3.92 38.00
CA MET A 419 -28.92 -3.25 36.97
C MET A 419 -27.50 -3.84 36.90
N GLU A 420 -26.96 -4.34 38.01
CA GLU A 420 -25.64 -4.97 38.09
C GLU A 420 -25.73 -6.44 37.69
N LEU A 421 -26.85 -7.13 37.98
CA LEU A 421 -27.17 -8.41 37.38
C LEU A 421 -27.47 -8.27 35.88
N GLU A 422 -28.15 -7.21 35.44
CA GLU A 422 -28.42 -6.85 34.03
C GLU A 422 -27.12 -6.46 33.34
N ARG A 423 -26.20 -5.76 34.01
CA ARG A 423 -24.86 -5.48 33.47
C ARG A 423 -24.02 -6.75 33.39
N LEU A 424 -24.10 -7.65 34.37
CA LEU A 424 -23.45 -8.96 34.30
C LEU A 424 -24.12 -9.83 33.21
N GLU A 425 -25.43 -9.69 32.99
CA GLU A 425 -26.19 -10.31 31.91
C GLU A 425 -25.81 -9.71 30.55
N GLU A 426 -25.59 -8.39 30.46
CA GLU A 426 -25.09 -7.67 29.27
C GLU A 426 -23.64 -8.06 28.97
N ASP A 427 -22.76 -8.12 29.98
CA ASP A 427 -21.38 -8.61 29.84
C ASP A 427 -21.38 -10.09 29.40
N PHE A 428 -22.28 -10.91 29.95
CA PHE A 428 -22.47 -12.29 29.53
C PHE A 428 -23.00 -12.37 28.10
N GLN A 429 -23.97 -11.53 27.72
CA GLN A 429 -24.51 -11.42 26.37
C GLN A 429 -23.45 -10.92 25.38
N GLU A 430 -22.62 -9.95 25.73
CA GLU A 430 -21.53 -9.46 24.90
C GLU A 430 -20.48 -10.55 24.67
N VAL A 431 -20.13 -11.30 25.73
CA VAL A 431 -19.25 -12.47 25.60
C VAL A 431 -19.91 -13.55 24.75
N GLN A 432 -21.24 -13.75 24.86
CA GLN A 432 -21.98 -14.68 24.00
C GLN A 432 -22.05 -14.21 22.54
N GLU A 433 -22.22 -12.93 22.26
CA GLU A 433 -22.20 -12.37 20.90
C GLU A 433 -20.81 -12.49 20.28
N LYS A 434 -19.76 -12.17 21.04
CA LYS A 434 -18.35 -12.41 20.64
C LYS A 434 -18.08 -13.88 20.43
N SER A 435 -18.63 -14.75 21.28
CA SER A 435 -18.56 -16.20 21.14
C SER A 435 -19.26 -16.67 19.87
N PHE A 436 -20.42 -16.10 19.52
CA PHE A 436 -21.14 -16.42 18.28
C PHE A 436 -20.34 -16.02 17.02
N ILE A 437 -19.77 -14.81 17.00
CA ILE A 437 -18.92 -14.34 15.90
C ILE A 437 -17.67 -15.22 15.77
N THR A 438 -17.00 -15.49 16.90
CA THR A 438 -15.80 -16.32 16.94
C THR A 438 -16.10 -17.75 16.52
N ARG A 439 -17.24 -18.31 16.94
CA ARG A 439 -17.73 -19.62 16.51
C ARG A 439 -17.94 -19.66 14.99
N SER A 440 -18.54 -18.62 14.40
CA SER A 440 -18.68 -18.50 12.96
C SER A 440 -17.31 -18.47 12.25
N ASN A 441 -16.32 -17.77 12.81
CA ASN A 441 -14.95 -17.77 12.31
C ASN A 441 -14.27 -19.13 12.42
N VAL A 442 -14.46 -19.86 13.53
CA VAL A 442 -13.97 -21.24 13.69
C VAL A 442 -14.58 -22.13 12.60
N VAL A 443 -15.90 -22.10 12.41
CA VAL A 443 -16.59 -22.89 11.38
C VAL A 443 -16.07 -22.55 9.98
N LYS A 444 -15.95 -21.25 9.65
CA LYS A 444 -15.40 -20.79 8.37
C LYS A 444 -13.96 -21.28 8.15
N ASN A 445 -13.11 -21.21 9.18
CA ASN A 445 -11.74 -21.67 9.10
C ASN A 445 -11.62 -23.20 9.03
N LYS A 446 -12.51 -23.95 9.71
CA LYS A 446 -12.63 -25.41 9.58
C LYS A 446 -12.98 -25.81 8.15
N ARG A 447 -14.02 -25.18 7.56
CA ARG A 447 -14.41 -25.41 6.15
C ARG A 447 -13.24 -25.14 5.19
N ARG A 448 -12.55 -24.00 5.36
CA ARG A 448 -11.38 -23.65 4.55
C ARG A 448 -10.21 -24.62 4.73
N ASN A 449 -10.01 -25.17 5.93
CA ASN A 449 -8.97 -26.17 6.17
C ASN A 449 -9.28 -27.49 5.49
N LEU A 450 -10.52 -27.95 5.60
CA LEU A 450 -11.00 -29.16 4.95
C LEU A 450 -10.93 -29.06 3.41
N GLU A 451 -11.31 -27.92 2.82
CA GLU A 451 -11.14 -27.67 1.38
C GLU A 451 -9.67 -27.81 0.94
N LYS A 452 -8.72 -27.36 1.77
CA LYS A 452 -7.28 -27.48 1.49
C LYS A 452 -6.79 -28.91 1.61
N ARG A 453 -7.32 -29.69 2.55
CA ARG A 453 -7.03 -31.12 2.69
C ARG A 453 -7.52 -31.93 1.50
N ALA A 454 -8.76 -31.67 1.06
CA ALA A 454 -9.30 -32.30 -0.14
C ALA A 454 -8.40 -32.02 -1.37
N LYS A 455 -7.83 -30.82 -1.47
CA LYS A 455 -6.88 -30.45 -2.54
C LYS A 455 -5.51 -31.11 -2.39
N MET A 456 -5.08 -31.42 -1.17
CA MET A 456 -3.86 -32.20 -0.95
C MET A 456 -3.96 -33.59 -1.60
N PHE A 457 -5.17 -34.12 -1.79
CA PHE A 457 -5.38 -35.35 -2.56
C PHE A 457 -4.96 -35.19 -4.03
N LEU A 458 -5.21 -34.04 -4.66
CA LEU A 458 -4.78 -33.73 -6.03
C LEU A 458 -3.25 -33.74 -6.13
N VAL A 459 -2.60 -33.09 -5.16
CA VAL A 459 -1.13 -33.05 -5.08
C VAL A 459 -0.56 -34.46 -4.92
N ASN A 460 -1.20 -35.32 -4.14
CA ASN A 460 -0.72 -36.69 -3.96
C ASN A 460 -1.06 -37.63 -5.12
N ALA A 461 -2.12 -37.36 -5.89
CA ALA A 461 -2.49 -38.13 -7.07
C ALA A 461 -1.44 -38.02 -8.20
N LEU A 462 -0.63 -36.96 -8.20
CA LEU A 462 0.48 -36.78 -9.14
C LEU A 462 1.66 -37.72 -8.86
N ASN A 463 1.90 -38.10 -7.60
CA ASN A 463 3.06 -38.93 -7.23
C ASN A 463 3.11 -40.27 -7.99
N PRO A 464 2.02 -41.07 -8.07
CA PRO A 464 2.00 -42.29 -8.87
C PRO A 464 2.26 -42.07 -10.36
N LEU A 465 1.84 -40.94 -10.93
CA LEU A 465 2.08 -40.60 -12.35
C LEU A 465 3.56 -40.30 -12.59
N ILE A 466 4.17 -39.52 -11.69
CA ILE A 466 5.62 -39.23 -11.73
C ILE A 466 6.42 -40.54 -11.57
N ASP A 467 6.00 -41.41 -10.66
CA ASP A 467 6.66 -42.70 -10.45
C ASP A 467 6.52 -43.63 -11.67
N ARG A 468 5.37 -43.61 -12.35
CA ARG A 468 5.17 -44.34 -13.62
C ARG A 468 6.08 -43.79 -14.71
N MET A 469 6.16 -42.48 -14.86
CA MET A 469 7.02 -41.81 -15.83
C MET A 469 8.50 -42.20 -15.63
N ILE A 470 9.01 -42.12 -14.40
CA ILE A 470 10.39 -42.51 -14.07
C ILE A 470 10.65 -43.99 -14.38
N ARG A 471 9.70 -44.89 -14.10
CA ARG A 471 9.86 -46.31 -14.40
C ARG A 471 9.96 -46.58 -15.90
N GLU A 472 9.16 -45.91 -16.71
CA GLU A 472 9.21 -46.07 -18.17
C GLU A 472 10.52 -45.50 -18.75
N ILE A 473 11.01 -44.37 -18.21
CA ILE A 473 12.32 -43.81 -18.57
C ILE A 473 13.46 -44.75 -18.17
N ALA A 474 13.40 -45.34 -16.97
CA ALA A 474 14.40 -46.30 -16.50
C ALA A 474 14.41 -47.58 -17.36
N ARG A 475 13.24 -48.05 -17.85
CA ARG A 475 13.14 -49.17 -18.79
C ARG A 475 13.80 -48.86 -20.12
N LEU A 476 13.57 -47.67 -20.68
CA LEU A 476 14.24 -47.22 -21.92
C LEU A 476 15.77 -47.22 -21.84
N LYS A 477 16.36 -47.15 -20.63
CA LYS A 477 17.81 -47.22 -20.39
C LYS A 477 18.35 -48.64 -20.22
N GLN A 478 17.51 -49.62 -19.86
CA GLN A 478 17.95 -50.95 -19.43
C GLN A 478 17.68 -52.07 -20.45
N THR A 479 16.71 -51.92 -21.34
CA THR A 479 16.31 -52.98 -22.29
C THR A 479 16.65 -52.64 -23.75
N ASN A 480 17.27 -53.59 -24.47
CA ASN A 480 17.42 -53.53 -25.94
C ASN A 480 16.09 -53.96 -26.58
N GLU A 481 15.12 -53.06 -26.60
CA GLU A 481 13.78 -53.28 -27.17
C GLU A 481 13.74 -52.92 -28.67
N THR A 482 12.76 -53.44 -29.40
CA THR A 482 12.50 -53.07 -30.80
C THR A 482 12.13 -51.57 -30.91
N GLU A 483 12.43 -50.94 -32.05
CA GLU A 483 12.15 -49.50 -32.26
C GLU A 483 10.67 -49.13 -32.11
N GLU A 484 9.76 -50.04 -32.46
CA GLU A 484 8.32 -49.88 -32.30
C GLU A 484 7.93 -49.76 -30.81
N LEU A 485 8.42 -50.66 -29.97
CA LEU A 485 8.11 -50.67 -28.53
C LEU A 485 8.67 -49.44 -27.81
N ARG A 486 9.85 -48.95 -28.23
CA ARG A 486 10.44 -47.71 -27.69
C ARG A 486 9.65 -46.47 -28.06
N ASN A 487 9.14 -46.40 -29.29
CA ASN A 487 8.27 -45.30 -29.72
C ASN A 487 6.94 -45.30 -28.95
N GLU A 488 6.35 -46.46 -28.67
CA GLU A 488 5.17 -46.58 -27.81
C GLU A 488 5.44 -46.06 -26.40
N ARG A 489 6.59 -46.39 -25.80
CA ARG A 489 6.98 -45.86 -24.47
C ARG A 489 7.16 -44.35 -24.46
N TYR A 490 7.81 -43.76 -25.47
CA TYR A 490 7.94 -42.29 -25.56
C TYR A 490 6.57 -41.62 -25.68
N THR A 491 5.65 -42.23 -26.43
CA THR A 491 4.26 -41.76 -26.55
C THR A 491 3.56 -41.81 -25.20
N TYR A 492 3.71 -42.92 -24.46
CA TYR A 492 3.13 -43.07 -23.13
C TYR A 492 3.75 -42.10 -22.09
N ILE A 493 5.06 -41.83 -22.16
CA ILE A 493 5.71 -40.81 -21.32
C ILE A 493 5.18 -39.42 -21.64
N ALA A 494 4.94 -39.10 -22.91
CA ALA A 494 4.32 -37.83 -23.31
C ALA A 494 2.89 -37.72 -22.75
N GLU A 495 2.08 -38.76 -22.87
CA GLU A 495 0.73 -38.82 -22.28
C GLU A 495 0.75 -38.66 -20.75
N LEU A 496 1.68 -39.32 -20.05
CA LEU A 496 1.85 -39.15 -18.60
C LEU A 496 2.23 -37.71 -18.25
N THR A 497 3.09 -37.08 -19.05
CA THR A 497 3.53 -35.70 -18.84
C THR A 497 2.40 -34.69 -19.09
N ASP A 498 1.58 -34.93 -20.11
CA ASP A 498 0.40 -34.12 -20.40
C ASP A 498 -0.68 -34.26 -19.31
N ASN A 499 -0.86 -35.48 -18.79
CA ASN A 499 -1.70 -35.70 -17.61
C ASN A 499 -1.18 -34.94 -16.39
N ILE A 500 0.14 -34.95 -16.13
CA ILE A 500 0.75 -34.18 -15.05
C ILE A 500 0.53 -32.67 -15.27
N ASN A 501 0.69 -32.17 -16.50
CA ASN A 501 0.42 -30.78 -16.86
C ASN A 501 -1.04 -30.38 -16.62
N ASN A 502 -2.00 -31.24 -17.00
CA ASN A 502 -3.42 -31.00 -16.76
C ASN A 502 -3.75 -30.88 -15.27
N TYR A 503 -3.20 -31.76 -14.45
CA TYR A 503 -3.35 -31.68 -12.99
C TYR A 503 -2.68 -30.43 -12.39
N ASN A 504 -1.51 -30.04 -12.88
CA ASN A 504 -0.84 -28.80 -12.50
C ASN A 504 -1.62 -27.55 -12.93
N ASN A 505 -2.32 -27.60 -14.07
CA ASN A 505 -3.21 -26.56 -14.54
C ASN A 505 -4.46 -26.45 -13.65
N VAL A 506 -5.06 -27.57 -13.24
CA VAL A 506 -6.17 -27.59 -12.25
C VAL A 506 -5.70 -27.01 -10.91
N LEU A 507 -4.50 -27.38 -10.44
CA LEU A 507 -3.89 -26.81 -9.24
C LEU A 507 -3.63 -25.30 -9.39
N THR A 508 -3.21 -24.88 -10.58
CA THR A 508 -2.91 -23.47 -10.92
C THR A 508 -4.16 -22.62 -11.02
N GLN A 509 -5.22 -23.10 -11.68
CA GLN A 509 -6.52 -22.44 -11.71
C GLN A 509 -7.05 -22.26 -10.30
N TRP A 510 -6.89 -23.27 -9.44
CA TRP A 510 -7.25 -23.15 -8.03
C TRP A 510 -6.43 -22.09 -7.27
N ILE A 511 -5.12 -21.96 -7.51
CA ILE A 511 -4.26 -20.95 -6.88
C ILE A 511 -4.57 -19.54 -7.43
N GLN A 512 -4.82 -19.43 -8.73
CA GLN A 512 -5.16 -18.17 -9.42
C GLN A 512 -6.57 -17.67 -9.06
N LEU A 513 -7.47 -18.57 -8.68
CA LEU A 513 -8.81 -18.21 -8.22
C LEU A 513 -8.83 -17.34 -6.94
N LYS A 514 -7.68 -17.10 -6.27
CA LYS A 514 -7.62 -16.22 -5.07
C LYS A 514 -6.37 -15.34 -4.87
N GLN A 515 -5.33 -15.38 -5.70
CA GLN A 515 -4.08 -14.64 -5.40
C GLN A 515 -3.91 -13.32 -6.14
N GLY A 516 -4.19 -12.22 -5.44
CA GLY A 516 -3.26 -11.09 -5.35
C GLY A 516 -2.65 -11.10 -3.95
N GLU A 517 -1.32 -10.96 -3.87
CA GLU A 517 -0.43 -10.92 -2.68
C GLU A 517 0.45 -12.17 -2.46
N LEU A 518 1.73 -12.05 -2.81
CA LEU A 518 2.80 -12.84 -2.20
C LEU A 518 2.94 -12.33 -0.74
N SER A 519 3.03 -13.19 0.28
CA SER A 519 3.28 -12.80 1.68
C SER A 519 4.68 -13.27 2.11
N LEU A 520 5.44 -12.45 2.84
CA LEU A 520 6.79 -12.80 3.31
C LEU A 520 6.73 -13.25 4.78
N HIS A 521 7.26 -14.44 5.11
CA HIS A 521 7.31 -14.93 6.50
C HIS A 521 8.68 -14.69 7.10
N ILE A 522 8.87 -13.51 7.70
CA ILE A 522 10.16 -13.11 8.29
C ILE A 522 10.34 -13.72 9.68
N GLU A 523 11.35 -14.58 9.83
CA GLU A 523 11.77 -15.18 11.10
C GLU A 523 13.28 -15.05 11.32
N SER A 524 13.79 -15.30 12.53
CA SER A 524 15.23 -15.37 12.81
C SER A 524 15.64 -16.83 12.96
N PHE A 525 16.57 -17.30 12.11
CA PHE A 525 16.97 -18.71 12.07
C PHE A 525 18.48 -18.88 11.85
N PRO A 526 19.10 -19.97 12.36
CA PRO A 526 20.51 -20.29 12.10
C PRO A 526 20.73 -20.71 10.65
N LEU A 527 21.70 -20.08 9.97
CA LEU A 527 21.99 -20.30 8.55
C LEU A 527 22.56 -21.69 8.26
N GLN A 528 23.26 -22.29 9.24
CA GLN A 528 23.81 -23.66 9.12
C GLN A 528 22.75 -24.68 8.69
N GLN A 529 21.53 -24.56 9.20
CA GLN A 529 20.46 -25.50 8.87
C GLN A 529 19.99 -25.39 7.42
N VAL A 530 20.23 -24.26 6.76
CA VAL A 530 19.96 -24.08 5.32
C VAL A 530 21.14 -24.62 4.52
N PHE A 531 22.37 -24.38 4.97
CA PHE A 531 23.59 -24.93 4.35
C PHE A 531 23.60 -26.47 4.38
N ASP A 532 23.15 -27.08 5.46
CA ASP A 532 23.02 -28.54 5.60
C ASP A 532 22.03 -29.14 4.58
N VAL A 533 21.01 -28.39 4.17
CA VAL A 533 20.06 -28.81 3.14
C VAL A 533 20.71 -28.73 1.76
N VAL A 534 21.42 -27.63 1.47
CA VAL A 534 22.14 -27.45 0.20
C VAL A 534 23.27 -28.48 0.05
N ALA A 535 23.92 -28.86 1.15
CA ALA A 535 24.97 -29.89 1.17
C ALA A 535 24.52 -31.25 0.62
N ARG A 536 23.22 -31.53 0.63
CA ARG A 536 22.65 -32.77 0.07
C ARG A 536 22.73 -32.81 -1.47
N SER A 537 22.91 -31.67 -2.13
CA SER A 537 23.11 -31.57 -3.58
C SER A 537 24.53 -31.95 -4.05
N ARG A 538 25.47 -32.25 -3.13
CA ARG A 538 26.87 -32.57 -3.42
C ARG A 538 27.07 -33.63 -4.51
N MET A 539 26.20 -34.62 -4.57
CA MET A 539 26.26 -35.68 -5.59
C MET A 539 26.07 -35.15 -7.02
N GLY A 540 25.18 -34.16 -7.21
CA GLY A 540 24.96 -33.53 -8.53
C GLY A 540 26.14 -32.70 -9.04
N PHE A 541 27.01 -32.22 -8.14
CA PHE A 541 28.27 -31.56 -8.49
C PHE A 541 29.36 -32.59 -8.79
N GLN A 542 29.46 -33.65 -7.99
CA GLN A 542 30.41 -34.74 -8.20
C GLN A 542 30.21 -35.46 -9.54
N LEU A 543 28.98 -35.66 -9.98
CA LEU A 543 28.68 -36.28 -11.28
C LEU A 543 29.14 -35.45 -12.49
N LYS A 544 29.27 -34.12 -12.32
CA LYS A 544 29.88 -33.22 -13.32
C LYS A 544 31.39 -33.06 -13.12
N GLY A 545 31.98 -33.76 -12.14
CA GLY A 545 33.39 -33.65 -11.77
C GLY A 545 33.74 -32.34 -11.06
N ILE A 546 32.78 -31.69 -10.39
CA ILE A 546 32.95 -30.42 -9.69
C ILE A 546 33.00 -30.65 -8.18
N GLU A 547 33.96 -30.04 -7.50
CA GLU A 547 34.07 -30.10 -6.03
C GLU A 547 33.16 -29.05 -5.37
N LEU A 548 32.16 -29.48 -4.59
CA LEU A 548 31.31 -28.59 -3.79
C LEU A 548 31.86 -28.44 -2.36
N ASN A 549 32.34 -27.26 -1.99
CA ASN A 549 32.72 -26.92 -0.62
C ASN A 549 31.63 -26.04 0.03
N ILE A 550 31.24 -26.36 1.27
CA ILE A 550 30.29 -25.56 2.04
C ILE A 550 30.90 -25.30 3.40
N GLU A 551 31.20 -24.04 3.69
CA GLU A 551 31.81 -23.64 4.95
C GLU A 551 30.79 -23.69 6.09
N LYS A 552 31.21 -24.24 7.23
CA LYS A 552 30.35 -24.24 8.44
C LYS A 552 30.20 -22.82 8.96
N THR A 553 29.00 -22.46 9.37
CA THR A 553 28.64 -21.13 9.87
C THR A 553 27.84 -21.21 11.17
N HIS A 554 28.01 -20.20 12.02
CA HIS A 554 27.18 -19.99 13.21
C HIS A 554 26.25 -18.77 13.06
N ASP A 555 26.18 -18.20 11.85
CA ASP A 555 25.44 -16.98 11.59
C ASP A 555 23.93 -17.20 11.68
N VAL A 556 23.24 -16.18 12.16
CA VAL A 556 21.78 -16.14 12.26
C VAL A 556 21.29 -14.99 11.40
N VAL A 557 20.27 -15.24 10.59
CA VAL A 557 19.69 -14.25 9.68
C VAL A 557 18.22 -14.02 10.01
N LYS A 558 17.73 -12.80 9.76
CA LYS A 558 16.32 -12.45 9.89
C LYS A 558 15.68 -12.33 8.52
N ALA A 559 15.06 -13.39 8.02
CA ALA A 559 14.51 -13.49 6.68
C ALA A 559 13.43 -14.58 6.59
N ASP A 560 12.91 -14.82 5.39
CA ASP A 560 12.09 -16.00 5.10
C ASP A 560 13.03 -17.14 4.75
N ARG A 561 13.01 -18.17 5.59
CA ARG A 561 13.91 -19.33 5.47
C ARG A 561 13.75 -20.06 4.14
N VAL A 562 12.53 -20.15 3.64
CA VAL A 562 12.23 -20.89 2.40
C VAL A 562 12.75 -20.11 1.19
N LEU A 563 12.52 -18.79 1.16
CA LEU A 563 13.05 -17.94 0.09
C LEU A 563 14.58 -17.82 0.15
N THR A 564 15.16 -17.88 1.35
CA THR A 564 16.62 -17.91 1.53
C THR A 564 17.23 -19.19 0.94
N LEU A 565 16.62 -20.35 1.21
CA LEU A 565 17.04 -21.63 0.61
C LEU A 565 16.89 -21.61 -0.92
N PHE A 566 15.79 -21.06 -1.44
CA PHE A 566 15.56 -20.90 -2.87
C PHE A 566 16.67 -20.08 -3.56
N MET A 567 17.04 -18.93 -2.98
CA MET A 567 18.10 -18.08 -3.53
C MET A 567 19.44 -18.82 -3.55
N ILE A 568 19.81 -19.54 -2.49
CA ILE A 568 21.07 -20.30 -2.44
C ILE A 568 21.07 -21.42 -3.49
N ASN A 569 19.98 -22.19 -3.62
CA ASN A 569 19.88 -23.24 -4.63
C ASN A 569 19.96 -22.70 -6.05
N THR A 570 19.33 -21.55 -6.30
CA THR A 570 19.36 -20.89 -7.62
C THR A 570 20.78 -20.47 -8.00
N LEU A 571 21.53 -19.89 -7.04
CA LEU A 571 22.92 -19.50 -7.27
C LEU A 571 23.85 -20.72 -7.40
N ALA A 572 23.67 -21.75 -6.58
CA ALA A 572 24.43 -22.99 -6.63
C ALA A 572 24.22 -23.74 -7.95
N GLU A 573 22.99 -23.76 -8.48
CA GLU A 573 22.69 -24.41 -9.76
C GLU A 573 23.29 -23.64 -10.95
N ASN A 574 23.31 -22.30 -10.89
CA ASN A 574 24.04 -21.49 -11.88
C ASN A 574 25.55 -21.80 -11.83
N ALA A 575 26.14 -21.86 -10.64
CA ALA A 575 27.55 -22.23 -10.47
C ALA A 575 27.84 -23.63 -11.02
N ARG A 576 26.98 -24.62 -10.74
CA ARG A 576 27.08 -25.98 -11.29
C ARG A 576 27.02 -25.98 -12.81
N LYS A 577 26.11 -25.19 -13.40
CA LYS A 577 25.89 -25.13 -14.85
C LYS A 577 27.10 -24.55 -15.60
N PHE A 578 27.73 -23.50 -15.08
CA PHE A 578 28.78 -22.75 -15.78
C PHE A 578 30.22 -23.07 -15.37
N THR A 579 30.40 -24.00 -14.42
CA THR A 579 31.71 -24.55 -14.07
C THR A 579 31.96 -25.84 -14.85
N ASP A 580 33.16 -26.00 -15.38
CA ASP A 580 33.59 -27.17 -16.14
C ASP A 580 34.15 -28.28 -15.22
N HIS A 581 34.35 -29.47 -15.78
CA HIS A 581 34.88 -30.63 -15.05
C HIS A 581 36.26 -30.33 -14.43
N GLY A 582 36.45 -30.67 -13.15
CA GLY A 582 37.65 -30.36 -12.37
C GLY A 582 37.61 -29.00 -11.66
N GLY A 583 36.55 -28.21 -11.86
CA GLY A 583 36.34 -26.94 -11.17
C GLY A 583 35.80 -27.10 -9.74
N LYS A 584 35.67 -25.96 -9.03
CA LYS A 584 35.23 -25.91 -7.64
C LYS A 584 34.10 -24.91 -7.46
N VAL A 585 33.13 -25.24 -6.59
CA VAL A 585 32.06 -24.35 -6.16
C VAL A 585 32.07 -24.28 -4.64
N GLU A 586 32.06 -23.07 -4.11
CA GLU A 586 32.19 -22.76 -2.69
C GLU A 586 31.00 -21.95 -2.20
N ILE A 587 30.36 -22.38 -1.10
CA ILE A 587 29.28 -21.66 -0.43
C ILE A 587 29.74 -21.25 0.96
N ALA A 588 29.68 -19.95 1.25
CA ALA A 588 30.15 -19.37 2.50
C ALA A 588 29.19 -18.29 3.02
N SER A 589 29.31 -17.95 4.30
CA SER A 589 28.65 -16.79 4.89
C SER A 589 29.64 -15.91 5.65
N HIS A 590 29.41 -14.60 5.60
CA HIS A 590 30.21 -13.62 6.32
C HIS A 590 29.29 -12.63 7.05
N ALA A 591 29.28 -12.70 8.39
CA ALA A 591 28.53 -11.76 9.22
C ALA A 591 29.30 -10.46 9.47
N THR A 592 28.55 -9.35 9.46
CA THR A 592 28.98 -8.03 9.94
C THR A 592 28.18 -7.66 11.20
N GLU A 593 28.24 -6.40 11.63
CA GLU A 593 27.39 -5.90 12.72
C GLU A 593 25.92 -5.78 12.33
N SER A 594 25.60 -5.53 11.05
CA SER A 594 24.24 -5.24 10.58
C SER A 594 23.63 -6.30 9.67
N TYR A 595 24.44 -7.01 8.89
CA TYR A 595 23.98 -8.01 7.93
C TYR A 595 24.88 -9.25 7.88
N VAL A 596 24.35 -10.33 7.32
CA VAL A 596 25.08 -11.54 6.90
C VAL A 596 25.05 -11.59 5.39
N GLU A 597 26.23 -11.68 4.77
CA GLU A 597 26.39 -11.91 3.33
C GLU A 597 26.53 -13.40 3.09
N ILE A 598 25.72 -13.96 2.19
CA ILE A 598 25.81 -15.35 1.74
C ILE A 598 26.34 -15.34 0.31
N SER A 599 27.43 -16.05 0.06
CA SER A 599 28.11 -16.07 -1.24
C SER A 599 28.22 -17.48 -1.81
N VAL A 600 28.06 -17.59 -3.13
CA VAL A 600 28.34 -18.77 -3.94
C VAL A 600 29.40 -18.40 -4.96
N LYS A 601 30.58 -19.01 -4.84
CA LYS A 601 31.75 -18.78 -5.69
C LYS A 601 32.01 -19.99 -6.57
N ASP A 602 32.33 -19.77 -7.82
CA ASP A 602 32.64 -20.80 -8.81
C ASP A 602 33.95 -20.50 -9.54
N THR A 603 34.61 -21.53 -10.07
CA THR A 603 35.81 -21.42 -10.91
C THR A 603 35.50 -21.60 -12.40
N GLY A 604 34.31 -21.20 -12.85
CA GLY A 604 33.86 -21.35 -14.22
C GLY A 604 34.43 -20.31 -15.19
N LYS A 605 33.82 -20.19 -16.37
CA LYS A 605 34.27 -19.31 -17.47
C LYS A 605 34.27 -17.80 -17.17
N GLY A 606 33.64 -17.38 -16.07
CA GLY A 606 33.44 -15.96 -15.75
C GLY A 606 32.42 -15.27 -16.67
N ILE A 607 32.16 -13.99 -16.40
CA ILE A 607 31.14 -13.17 -17.05
C ILE A 607 31.83 -11.90 -17.58
N GLU A 608 31.57 -11.57 -18.84
CA GLU A 608 32.04 -10.33 -19.48
C GLU A 608 31.53 -9.09 -18.74
N PRO A 609 32.32 -7.99 -18.64
CA PRO A 609 31.93 -6.78 -17.90
C PRO A 609 30.58 -6.19 -18.32
N ASP A 610 30.29 -6.17 -19.64
CA ASP A 610 29.04 -5.64 -20.19
C ASP A 610 27.84 -6.56 -19.91
N ALA A 611 28.06 -7.86 -19.81
CA ALA A 611 27.01 -8.80 -19.42
C ALA A 611 26.76 -8.73 -17.89
N LEU A 612 27.81 -8.50 -17.10
CA LEU A 612 27.77 -8.42 -15.64
C LEU A 612 26.92 -7.24 -15.13
N SER A 613 26.78 -6.14 -15.88
CA SER A 613 25.88 -5.03 -15.52
C SER A 613 24.40 -5.34 -15.72
N HIS A 614 24.06 -6.38 -16.50
CA HIS A 614 22.68 -6.70 -16.91
C HIS A 614 22.20 -8.10 -16.51
N ILE A 615 23.01 -8.88 -15.77
CA ILE A 615 22.64 -10.26 -15.34
C ILE A 615 21.38 -10.34 -14.46
N PHE A 616 20.95 -9.21 -13.86
CA PHE A 616 19.74 -9.12 -13.05
C PHE A 616 18.59 -8.38 -13.74
N ASP A 617 18.80 -7.90 -14.97
CA ASP A 617 17.85 -7.12 -15.79
C ASP A 617 17.00 -8.03 -16.70
N HIS A 618 15.91 -7.47 -17.26
CA HIS A 618 15.00 -8.18 -18.16
C HIS A 618 15.70 -8.49 -19.50
N LYS A 619 16.32 -9.69 -19.56
CA LYS A 619 16.91 -10.38 -20.74
C LYS A 619 18.15 -9.74 -21.37
N ILE A 620 19.28 -10.42 -21.19
CA ILE A 620 20.24 -10.67 -22.28
C ILE A 620 20.50 -12.18 -22.33
N ILE A 621 20.12 -12.81 -23.44
CA ILE A 621 20.68 -14.08 -23.89
C ILE A 621 21.84 -13.68 -24.78
N VAL A 622 23.07 -13.95 -24.36
CA VAL A 622 24.23 -13.88 -25.25
C VAL A 622 24.09 -15.03 -26.25
N ASP A 623 24.16 -14.69 -27.53
CA ASP A 623 24.07 -15.61 -28.66
C ASP A 623 24.91 -16.88 -28.44
N SER A 624 24.21 -18.01 -28.27
CA SER A 624 24.73 -19.33 -28.63
C SER A 624 23.54 -20.20 -28.99
N LYS A 625 23.57 -20.75 -30.22
CA LYS A 625 22.46 -21.42 -30.89
C LYS A 625 22.00 -22.74 -30.26
N GLU A 626 22.47 -23.11 -29.07
CA GLU A 626 22.10 -24.37 -28.40
C GLU A 626 22.03 -24.18 -26.88
N SER A 627 20.93 -23.64 -26.35
CA SER A 627 20.35 -24.04 -25.06
C SER A 627 19.12 -23.20 -24.69
N HIS A 628 17.96 -23.85 -24.62
CA HIS A 628 16.72 -23.26 -24.10
C HIS A 628 16.79 -23.15 -22.57
N SER A 629 17.44 -22.10 -22.07
CA SER A 629 17.55 -21.82 -20.63
C SER A 629 16.75 -20.56 -20.29
N HIS A 630 15.64 -20.72 -19.58
CA HIS A 630 14.82 -19.61 -19.11
C HIS A 630 15.52 -18.83 -17.98
N GLY A 631 16.09 -17.67 -18.29
CA GLY A 631 16.86 -16.80 -17.37
C GLY A 631 16.09 -16.14 -16.22
N TYR A 632 15.08 -16.80 -15.64
CA TYR A 632 14.24 -16.24 -14.57
C TYR A 632 14.79 -16.44 -13.16
N GLY A 633 15.76 -17.32 -12.94
CA GLY A 633 16.29 -17.63 -11.60
C GLY A 633 16.92 -16.42 -10.89
N LEU A 634 17.85 -15.72 -11.55
CA LEU A 634 18.49 -14.51 -10.99
C LEU A 634 17.49 -13.35 -10.86
N MET A 635 16.52 -13.26 -11.78
CA MET A 635 15.42 -12.29 -11.72
C MET A 635 14.52 -12.51 -10.50
N ASN A 636 14.19 -13.77 -10.19
CA ASN A 636 13.38 -14.12 -9.02
C ASN A 636 14.13 -13.80 -7.72
N CYS A 637 15.45 -14.05 -7.68
CA CYS A 637 16.29 -13.65 -6.54
C CYS A 637 16.31 -12.12 -6.36
N ASN A 638 16.43 -11.36 -7.46
CA ASN A 638 16.35 -9.90 -7.44
C ASN A 638 14.96 -9.42 -6.99
N GLY A 639 13.88 -10.06 -7.47
CA GLY A 639 12.51 -9.79 -7.04
C GLY A 639 12.26 -10.04 -5.55
N ILE A 640 12.80 -11.13 -5.00
CA ILE A 640 12.74 -11.47 -3.57
C ILE A 640 13.47 -10.40 -2.74
N ILE A 641 14.69 -10.02 -3.13
CA ILE A 641 15.48 -8.97 -2.45
C ILE A 641 14.81 -7.60 -2.53
N ASN A 642 14.29 -7.22 -3.69
CA ASN A 642 13.54 -5.97 -3.87
C ASN A 642 12.26 -5.95 -3.05
N LYS A 643 11.65 -7.12 -2.82
CA LYS A 643 10.50 -7.21 -1.93
C LYS A 643 10.91 -7.07 -0.47
N TYR A 644 12.00 -7.71 -0.01
CA TYR A 644 12.52 -7.49 1.34
C TYR A 644 12.77 -6.01 1.62
N LYS A 645 13.42 -5.29 0.70
CA LYS A 645 13.67 -3.84 0.82
C LYS A 645 12.40 -3.01 1.03
N LYS A 646 11.24 -3.47 0.51
CA LYS A 646 9.93 -2.82 0.62
C LYS A 646 9.19 -3.14 1.93
N VAL A 647 9.65 -4.11 2.74
CA VAL A 647 8.96 -4.50 3.97
C VAL A 647 9.26 -3.56 5.15
N SER A 648 10.53 -3.23 5.38
CA SER A 648 10.90 -2.28 6.46
C SER A 648 12.34 -1.77 6.30
N LYS A 649 12.68 -0.69 7.03
CA LYS A 649 14.05 -0.15 7.09
C LYS A 649 15.11 -1.17 7.53
N LEU A 650 14.73 -2.19 8.31
CA LEU A 650 15.65 -3.26 8.73
C LEU A 650 16.18 -4.06 7.53
N PHE A 651 15.40 -4.14 6.45
CA PHE A 651 15.74 -4.86 5.23
C PHE A 651 16.39 -3.97 4.16
N SER A 652 16.73 -2.72 4.49
CA SER A 652 17.49 -1.83 3.59
C SER A 652 18.90 -2.36 3.30
N VAL A 653 19.46 -3.15 4.21
CA VAL A 653 20.75 -3.84 4.05
C VAL A 653 20.69 -5.02 3.08
N CYS A 654 19.48 -5.46 2.66
CA CYS A 654 19.35 -6.53 1.70
C CYS A 654 19.85 -6.08 0.33
N SER A 655 20.72 -6.87 -0.29
CA SER A 655 21.19 -6.63 -1.66
C SER A 655 21.52 -7.96 -2.31
N ILE A 656 21.56 -7.99 -3.64
CA ILE A 656 22.13 -9.08 -4.42
C ILE A 656 23.16 -8.48 -5.38
N GLY A 657 24.23 -9.20 -5.64
CA GLY A 657 25.29 -8.75 -6.53
C GLY A 657 26.13 -9.91 -7.05
N ALA A 658 26.99 -9.61 -8.01
CA ALA A 658 27.97 -10.56 -8.52
C ALA A 658 29.31 -9.87 -8.78
N LYS A 659 30.40 -10.62 -8.63
CA LYS A 659 31.75 -10.25 -9.04
C LYS A 659 32.25 -11.34 -9.97
N SER A 660 32.80 -11.00 -11.12
CA SER A 660 33.31 -11.99 -12.05
C SER A 660 34.45 -11.42 -12.87
N LYS A 661 35.36 -12.29 -13.30
CA LYS A 661 36.41 -11.98 -14.27
C LYS A 661 36.51 -13.15 -15.24
N VAL A 662 36.55 -12.84 -16.53
CA VAL A 662 36.60 -13.83 -17.61
C VAL A 662 37.79 -14.77 -17.41
N GLY A 663 37.53 -16.07 -17.38
CA GLY A 663 38.53 -17.12 -17.15
C GLY A 663 38.93 -17.39 -15.69
N GLU A 664 38.45 -16.59 -14.73
CA GLU A 664 38.79 -16.74 -13.29
C GLU A 664 37.57 -17.11 -12.41
N GLY A 665 36.39 -17.28 -13.01
CA GLY A 665 35.15 -17.67 -12.32
C GLY A 665 34.26 -16.51 -11.89
N SER A 666 33.22 -16.81 -11.12
CA SER A 666 32.24 -15.82 -10.64
C SER A 666 31.95 -16.00 -9.15
N THR A 667 31.49 -14.93 -8.51
CA THR A 667 31.02 -14.93 -7.13
C THR A 667 29.71 -14.18 -7.07
N PHE A 668 28.62 -14.90 -6.86
CA PHE A 668 27.30 -14.32 -6.60
C PHE A 668 27.05 -14.25 -5.12
N TYR A 669 26.48 -13.15 -4.65
CA TYR A 669 26.21 -12.96 -3.24
C TYR A 669 24.90 -12.22 -3.00
N PHE A 670 24.29 -12.48 -1.85
CA PHE A 670 23.17 -11.68 -1.35
C PHE A 670 23.28 -11.45 0.16
N ARG A 671 22.70 -10.34 0.62
CA ARG A 671 22.77 -9.88 2.01
C ARG A 671 21.41 -9.99 2.68
N LEU A 672 21.40 -10.45 3.92
CA LEU A 672 20.22 -10.49 4.79
C LEU A 672 20.54 -9.85 6.14
N PRO A 673 19.59 -9.23 6.85
CA PRO A 673 19.84 -8.63 8.15
C PRO A 673 20.27 -9.70 9.16
N LYS A 674 21.21 -9.34 10.04
CA LYS A 674 21.65 -10.23 11.11
C LYS A 674 20.50 -10.50 12.07
N GLY A 675 20.21 -11.77 12.32
CA GLY A 675 19.21 -12.20 13.29
C GLY A 675 19.81 -12.29 14.70
N ILE A 676 19.01 -11.97 15.72
CA ILE A 676 19.38 -12.12 17.12
C ILE A 676 18.70 -13.39 17.64
N VAL A 677 19.47 -14.30 18.23
CA VAL A 677 18.90 -15.44 18.98
C VAL A 677 18.20 -14.88 20.20
N ARG A 678 16.86 -14.91 20.21
CA ARG A 678 16.06 -14.44 21.35
C ARG A 678 16.11 -15.45 22.49
N THR A 679 17.17 -15.41 23.29
CA THR A 679 17.21 -16.09 24.61
C THR A 679 16.42 -15.32 25.68
N ILE A 680 16.03 -14.06 25.40
CA ILE A 680 15.40 -13.15 26.38
C ILE A 680 13.86 -13.29 26.46
N VAL A 681 13.20 -13.99 25.53
CA VAL A 681 11.73 -14.19 25.58
C VAL A 681 11.31 -15.06 26.77
N PHE A 682 12.20 -15.90 27.30
CA PHE A 682 11.92 -16.67 28.51
C PHE A 682 11.96 -15.81 29.79
N LEU A 683 12.66 -14.68 29.77
CA LEU A 683 12.76 -13.77 30.92
C LEU A 683 11.64 -12.70 30.92
N CYS A 684 11.17 -12.26 29.75
CA CYS A 684 10.10 -11.26 29.65
C CYS A 684 8.68 -11.84 29.74
N LEU A 685 8.47 -13.13 29.44
CA LEU A 685 7.18 -13.81 29.66
C LEU A 685 6.81 -13.99 31.14
N MET A 686 7.76 -13.73 32.06
CA MET A 686 7.50 -13.74 33.50
C MET A 686 6.99 -12.39 34.04
N PHE A 687 6.98 -11.31 33.23
CA PHE A 687 6.73 -9.95 33.74
C PHE A 687 5.70 -9.09 32.99
N SER A 688 5.06 -9.58 31.92
CA SER A 688 4.11 -8.78 31.14
C SER A 688 2.76 -9.48 30.93
N SER A 689 2.13 -9.89 32.04
CA SER A 689 0.69 -10.13 32.17
C SER A 689 0.00 -8.89 32.74
N ALA A 690 0.28 -7.73 32.16
CA ALA A 690 -0.41 -6.49 32.49
C ALA A 690 -0.56 -5.65 31.21
N SER A 691 -1.76 -5.10 31.03
CA SER A 691 -2.16 -4.13 30.01
C SER A 691 -2.26 -4.64 28.56
N SER A 692 -3.46 -5.13 28.27
CA SER A 692 -4.25 -4.95 27.05
C SER A 692 -3.67 -4.06 25.95
N PHE A 693 -3.72 -4.57 24.71
CA PHE A 693 -3.95 -3.74 23.54
C PHE A 693 -5.35 -4.02 23.01
N ALA A 694 -6.12 -2.96 22.82
CA ALA A 694 -7.14 -2.94 21.79
C ALA A 694 -7.34 -1.47 21.38
N ILE A 695 -7.28 -1.15 20.09
CA ILE A 695 -8.45 -1.26 19.22
C ILE A 695 -8.04 -0.81 17.81
N ASP A 696 -8.45 -1.62 16.85
CA ASP A 696 -8.52 -1.32 15.43
C ASP A 696 -9.92 -0.79 15.07
N SER A 697 -9.93 -0.02 13.99
CA SER A 697 -10.99 0.45 13.09
C SER A 697 -12.44 -0.06 13.19
N SER A 698 -13.33 0.81 12.69
CA SER A 698 -14.70 0.54 12.24
C SER A 698 -14.94 1.44 11.00
N VAL A 699 -15.70 1.15 9.92
CA VAL A 699 -16.69 0.11 9.66
C VAL A 699 -17.30 0.29 8.23
N SER A 700 -17.97 -0.76 7.73
CA SER A 700 -19.18 -0.80 6.84
C SER A 700 -19.12 -0.98 5.32
N ARG A 701 -20.07 -1.82 4.83
CA ARG A 701 -20.52 -2.11 3.45
C ARG A 701 -22.06 -2.24 3.44
N HIS A 702 -22.75 -1.77 2.38
CA HIS A 702 -24.12 -2.21 2.03
C HIS A 702 -24.46 -2.14 0.50
N LYS A 703 -25.18 -3.18 0.02
CA LYS A 703 -26.17 -3.38 -1.10
C LYS A 703 -25.91 -2.96 -2.58
N ASN A 704 -25.89 -3.96 -3.51
CA ASN A 704 -26.61 -4.03 -4.84
C ASN A 704 -26.15 -5.25 -5.70
N ASN A 705 -27.01 -6.24 -6.03
CA ASN A 705 -26.57 -7.51 -6.69
C ASN A 705 -27.27 -7.96 -8.02
N THR A 706 -28.32 -7.32 -8.52
CA THR A 706 -28.83 -7.58 -9.90
C THR A 706 -28.17 -6.69 -10.96
N SER A 707 -27.62 -5.59 -10.51
CA SER A 707 -26.79 -4.68 -11.27
C SER A 707 -25.40 -5.26 -11.56
N HIS A 708 -24.87 -6.09 -10.63
CA HIS A 708 -23.47 -6.50 -10.56
C HIS A 708 -22.99 -7.36 -11.75
N SER A 709 -23.86 -8.20 -12.34
CA SER A 709 -23.48 -9.06 -13.48
C SER A 709 -23.38 -8.31 -14.80
N ALA A 710 -24.25 -7.32 -15.03
CA ALA A 710 -24.16 -6.44 -16.20
C ALA A 710 -23.01 -5.43 -16.07
N PHE A 711 -22.72 -5.00 -14.83
CA PHE A 711 -21.60 -4.14 -14.47
C PHE A 711 -20.23 -4.80 -14.76
N LEU A 712 -20.05 -6.07 -14.42
CA LEU A 712 -18.79 -6.78 -14.70
C LEU A 712 -18.55 -6.97 -16.21
N ARG A 713 -19.61 -7.24 -16.99
CA ARG A 713 -19.50 -7.43 -18.45
C ARG A 713 -18.98 -6.20 -19.20
N GLU A 714 -19.35 -4.99 -18.77
CA GLU A 714 -18.86 -3.74 -19.39
C GLU A 714 -17.37 -3.51 -19.08
N LEU A 715 -16.91 -3.84 -17.87
CA LEU A 715 -15.49 -3.81 -17.48
C LEU A 715 -14.65 -4.88 -18.18
N ASP A 716 -15.16 -6.10 -18.35
CA ASP A 716 -14.48 -7.18 -19.07
C ASP A 716 -14.27 -6.80 -20.54
N LEU A 717 -15.29 -6.22 -21.19
CA LEU A 717 -15.19 -5.72 -22.56
C LEU A 717 -14.18 -4.56 -22.66
N ALA A 718 -14.20 -3.63 -21.71
CA ALA A 718 -13.21 -2.55 -21.65
C ALA A 718 -11.77 -3.11 -21.55
N ASN A 719 -11.55 -4.17 -20.76
CA ASN A 719 -10.25 -4.80 -20.62
C ASN A 719 -9.76 -5.46 -21.92
N ILE A 720 -10.63 -6.22 -22.59
CA ILE A 720 -10.32 -6.87 -23.88
C ILE A 720 -9.90 -5.83 -24.94
N TYR A 721 -10.60 -4.70 -25.01
CA TYR A 721 -10.27 -3.63 -25.94
C TYR A 721 -8.99 -2.87 -25.55
N ALA A 722 -8.66 -2.79 -24.26
CA ALA A 722 -7.38 -2.24 -23.81
C ALA A 722 -6.20 -3.14 -24.23
N ASP A 723 -6.29 -4.46 -24.02
CA ASP A 723 -5.31 -5.43 -24.51
C ASP A 723 -5.16 -5.36 -26.04
N SER A 724 -6.30 -5.26 -26.75
CA SER A 724 -6.32 -5.13 -28.21
C SER A 724 -5.62 -3.83 -28.68
N ALA A 725 -5.83 -2.72 -27.96
CA ALA A 725 -5.15 -1.46 -28.25
C ALA A 725 -3.62 -1.62 -28.09
N TYR A 726 -3.17 -2.27 -27.02
CA TYR A 726 -1.76 -2.55 -26.73
C TYR A 726 -1.09 -3.39 -27.83
N TYR A 727 -1.65 -4.56 -28.18
CA TYR A 727 -1.07 -5.40 -29.23
C TYR A 727 -1.11 -4.73 -30.61
N SER A 728 -2.16 -3.97 -30.90
CA SER A 728 -2.27 -3.19 -32.14
C SER A 728 -1.18 -2.11 -32.22
N ASN A 729 -0.83 -1.49 -31.09
CA ASN A 729 0.22 -0.48 -31.00
C ASN A 729 1.61 -1.08 -31.22
N ILE A 730 1.89 -2.24 -30.60
CA ILE A 730 3.14 -2.99 -30.81
C ILE A 730 3.32 -3.33 -32.29
N ASN A 731 2.25 -3.73 -32.96
CA ASN A 731 2.26 -4.07 -34.39
C ASN A 731 2.31 -2.83 -35.31
N GLY A 732 2.36 -1.61 -34.77
CA GLY A 732 2.43 -0.37 -35.53
C GLY A 732 1.11 0.09 -36.17
N ASN A 733 -0.02 -0.52 -35.81
CA ASN A 733 -1.34 -0.22 -36.38
C ASN A 733 -2.05 0.93 -35.61
N TYR A 734 -1.43 2.10 -35.54
CA TYR A 734 -1.84 3.17 -34.62
C TYR A 734 -3.28 3.71 -34.83
N LYS A 735 -3.80 3.74 -36.06
CA LYS A 735 -5.21 4.13 -36.31
C LYS A 735 -6.18 3.14 -35.68
N GLN A 736 -5.83 1.86 -35.73
CA GLN A 736 -6.61 0.78 -35.15
C GLN A 736 -6.48 0.77 -33.61
N THR A 737 -5.29 1.09 -33.07
CA THR A 737 -5.10 1.34 -31.63
C THR A 737 -6.06 2.41 -31.10
N LEU A 738 -6.20 3.55 -31.80
CA LEU A 738 -7.14 4.60 -31.39
C LEU A 738 -8.61 4.15 -31.45
N ALA A 739 -8.98 3.33 -32.43
CA ALA A 739 -10.34 2.78 -32.55
C ALA A 739 -10.66 1.79 -31.41
N PHE A 740 -9.70 0.94 -31.03
CA PHE A 740 -9.83 0.07 -29.86
C PHE A 740 -9.91 0.87 -28.56
N ALA A 741 -9.09 1.92 -28.42
CA ALA A 741 -9.16 2.82 -27.27
C ALA A 741 -10.50 3.58 -27.18
N ASP A 742 -11.08 4.02 -28.31
CA ASP A 742 -12.42 4.63 -28.36
C ASP A 742 -13.50 3.65 -27.90
N THR A 743 -13.38 2.39 -28.30
CA THR A 743 -14.31 1.34 -27.90
C THR A 743 -14.18 1.01 -26.40
N CYS A 744 -12.96 0.96 -25.87
CA CYS A 744 -12.72 0.81 -24.44
C CYS A 744 -13.34 1.97 -23.63
N ARG A 745 -13.09 3.23 -24.06
CA ARG A 745 -13.69 4.44 -23.45
C ARG A 745 -15.21 4.37 -23.43
N TYR A 746 -15.84 3.91 -24.51
CA TYR A 746 -17.29 3.76 -24.60
C TYR A 746 -17.83 2.83 -23.50
N TYR A 747 -17.21 1.66 -23.29
CA TYR A 747 -17.65 0.73 -22.26
C TYR A 747 -17.38 1.25 -20.84
N LEU A 748 -16.28 1.96 -20.60
CA LEU A 748 -16.00 2.63 -19.32
C LEU A 748 -17.03 3.72 -18.99
N ASN A 749 -17.41 4.55 -19.97
CA ASN A 749 -18.46 5.56 -19.80
C ASN A 749 -19.84 4.94 -19.57
N LYS A 750 -20.14 3.85 -20.29
CA LYS A 750 -21.39 3.12 -20.12
C LYS A 750 -21.49 2.52 -18.70
N TYR A 751 -20.40 1.96 -18.21
CA TYR A 751 -20.28 1.48 -16.83
C TYR A 751 -20.50 2.60 -15.81
N TYR A 752 -19.87 3.77 -16.03
CA TYR A 752 -20.05 4.96 -15.19
C TYR A 752 -21.50 5.44 -15.13
N LEU A 753 -22.15 5.68 -16.27
CA LEU A 753 -23.54 6.13 -16.33
C LEU A 753 -24.51 5.14 -15.70
N ARG A 754 -24.18 3.85 -15.71
CA ARG A 754 -25.03 2.82 -15.13
C ARG A 754 -24.93 2.78 -13.59
N LEU A 755 -23.76 3.07 -13.01
CA LEU A 755 -23.57 3.25 -11.56
C LEU A 755 -24.02 4.64 -11.07
N ARG A 756 -23.96 5.65 -11.95
CA ARG A 756 -24.31 7.04 -11.70
C ARG A 756 -25.22 7.56 -12.84
N PRO A 757 -26.54 7.30 -12.80
CA PRO A 757 -27.48 7.66 -13.87
C PRO A 757 -27.52 9.17 -14.19
N ASN A 758 -27.25 10.01 -13.18
CA ASN A 758 -27.18 11.47 -13.32
C ASN A 758 -25.73 11.99 -13.34
N GLY A 759 -24.73 11.13 -13.57
CA GLY A 759 -23.32 11.52 -13.60
C GLY A 759 -22.98 12.33 -14.85
N HIS A 760 -22.31 13.48 -14.67
CA HIS A 760 -21.97 14.39 -15.77
C HIS A 760 -20.52 14.24 -16.27
N TYR A 761 -19.66 13.52 -15.54
CA TYR A 761 -18.24 13.38 -15.85
C TYR A 761 -18.00 12.15 -16.73
N LEU A 762 -17.94 12.32 -18.06
CA LEU A 762 -17.66 11.25 -19.02
C LEU A 762 -16.25 11.37 -19.60
N MET A 763 -15.55 10.24 -19.73
CA MET A 763 -14.25 10.16 -20.38
C MET A 763 -14.38 10.60 -21.83
N ARG A 764 -13.55 11.56 -22.23
CA ARG A 764 -13.49 12.04 -23.61
C ARG A 764 -12.16 11.68 -24.25
N ARG A 765 -12.16 11.65 -25.58
CA ARG A 765 -10.94 11.47 -26.40
C ARG A 765 -10.02 12.69 -26.27
N ILE A 766 -10.61 13.89 -26.29
CA ILE A 766 -10.03 15.22 -25.98
C ILE A 766 -11.09 16.02 -25.21
N ALA A 767 -10.69 16.88 -24.28
CA ALA A 767 -11.57 17.85 -23.61
C ALA A 767 -11.08 19.29 -23.82
N ASP A 768 -12.00 20.26 -23.74
CA ASP A 768 -11.69 21.69 -23.81
C ASP A 768 -11.09 22.16 -22.48
N GLY A 769 -10.03 22.98 -22.56
CA GLY A 769 -9.15 23.32 -21.44
C GLY A 769 -9.85 23.98 -20.24
N ASN A 770 -9.41 23.58 -19.03
CA ASN A 770 -9.78 23.99 -17.67
C ASN A 770 -10.76 23.10 -16.88
N MET A 771 -11.29 22.02 -17.44
CA MET A 771 -11.99 20.99 -16.63
C MET A 771 -11.04 19.88 -16.18
N VAL A 772 -11.18 19.47 -14.91
CA VAL A 772 -10.55 18.26 -14.39
C VAL A 772 -11.04 17.06 -15.24
N PRO A 773 -10.14 16.22 -15.78
CA PRO A 773 -10.55 15.08 -16.60
C PRO A 773 -11.48 14.15 -15.83
N ALA A 774 -12.49 13.58 -16.51
CA ALA A 774 -13.51 12.76 -15.88
C ALA A 774 -12.91 11.60 -15.08
N GLU A 775 -11.90 10.92 -15.62
CA GLU A 775 -11.19 9.83 -14.94
C GLU A 775 -10.47 10.25 -13.64
N VAL A 776 -10.00 11.50 -13.53
CA VAL A 776 -9.40 12.04 -12.30
C VAL A 776 -10.49 12.36 -11.27
N GLN A 777 -11.59 12.94 -11.74
CA GLN A 777 -12.77 13.16 -10.90
C GLN A 777 -13.35 11.83 -10.37
N TRP A 778 -13.39 10.81 -11.22
CA TRP A 778 -13.78 9.45 -10.83
C TRP A 778 -12.87 8.92 -9.71
N LEU A 779 -11.56 9.17 -9.81
CA LEU A 779 -10.58 8.75 -8.81
C LEU A 779 -10.79 9.47 -7.48
N HIS A 780 -10.98 10.79 -7.50
CA HIS A 780 -11.26 11.59 -6.29
C HIS A 780 -12.57 11.19 -5.61
N GLU A 781 -13.58 10.78 -6.38
CA GLU A 781 -14.87 10.28 -5.87
C GLU A 781 -14.83 8.80 -5.47
N ASN A 782 -13.65 8.15 -5.50
CA ASN A 782 -13.46 6.72 -5.25
C ASN A 782 -14.41 5.84 -6.09
N PHE A 783 -14.62 6.20 -7.36
CA PHE A 783 -15.46 5.43 -8.27
C PHE A 783 -14.89 4.01 -8.48
N PRO A 784 -15.68 2.95 -8.27
CA PRO A 784 -15.19 1.57 -8.25
C PRO A 784 -14.96 1.02 -9.67
N THR A 785 -13.85 1.40 -10.29
CA THR A 785 -13.41 0.92 -11.62
C THR A 785 -11.97 0.40 -11.57
N ASN A 786 -11.55 -0.36 -12.59
CA ASN A 786 -10.16 -0.75 -12.72
C ASN A 786 -9.35 0.35 -13.41
N TYR A 787 -8.68 1.19 -12.61
CA TYR A 787 -7.83 2.28 -13.10
C TYR A 787 -6.59 1.80 -13.86
N SER A 788 -6.19 0.52 -13.79
CA SER A 788 -5.11 0.01 -14.64
C SER A 788 -5.52 0.08 -16.12
N ILE A 789 -6.75 -0.35 -16.44
CA ILE A 789 -7.32 -0.29 -17.80
C ILE A 789 -7.31 1.16 -18.31
N ILE A 790 -7.67 2.12 -17.45
CA ILE A 790 -7.69 3.55 -17.81
C ILE A 790 -6.26 4.07 -18.06
N LEU A 791 -5.30 3.68 -17.24
CA LEU A 791 -3.89 4.03 -17.45
C LEU A 791 -3.36 3.44 -18.76
N ASP A 792 -3.62 2.17 -19.00
CA ASP A 792 -3.19 1.46 -20.21
C ASP A 792 -3.77 2.16 -21.44
N ILE A 793 -5.08 2.41 -21.50
CA ILE A 793 -5.66 3.05 -22.70
C ILE A 793 -5.23 4.50 -22.89
N ARG A 794 -4.92 5.25 -21.82
CA ARG A 794 -4.39 6.62 -21.95
C ARG A 794 -2.96 6.60 -22.45
N ASN A 795 -2.14 5.64 -22.01
CA ASN A 795 -0.79 5.42 -22.53
C ASN A 795 -0.83 5.00 -24.00
N GLU A 796 -1.61 3.97 -24.36
CA GLU A 796 -1.74 3.48 -25.72
C GLU A 796 -2.30 4.56 -26.67
N SER A 797 -3.29 5.33 -26.20
CA SER A 797 -3.80 6.48 -26.96
C SER A 797 -2.73 7.55 -27.17
N ALA A 798 -1.88 7.83 -26.18
CA ALA A 798 -0.82 8.81 -26.30
C ALA A 798 0.25 8.34 -27.29
N VAL A 799 0.71 7.09 -27.20
CA VAL A 799 1.71 6.53 -28.12
C VAL A 799 1.17 6.47 -29.56
N ALA A 800 -0.07 6.02 -29.75
CA ALA A 800 -0.69 5.99 -31.08
C ALA A 800 -0.92 7.40 -31.65
N ALA A 801 -1.34 8.37 -30.83
CA ALA A 801 -1.48 9.76 -31.24
C ALA A 801 -0.13 10.38 -31.63
N LEU A 802 0.92 10.07 -30.86
CA LEU A 802 2.28 10.49 -31.13
C LEU A 802 2.77 9.97 -32.49
N ALA A 803 2.54 8.69 -32.78
CA ALA A 803 2.94 8.07 -34.05
C ALA A 803 2.07 8.52 -35.24
N LEU A 804 0.85 8.99 -35.00
CA LEU A 804 -0.06 9.53 -36.03
C LEU A 804 0.06 11.04 -36.24
N HIS A 805 0.98 11.72 -35.53
CA HIS A 805 1.14 13.18 -35.54
C HIS A 805 -0.10 13.95 -35.07
N ASP A 806 -0.92 13.33 -34.20
CA ASP A 806 -2.08 13.98 -33.57
C ASP A 806 -1.67 14.59 -32.21
N TRP A 807 -1.06 15.77 -32.27
CA TRP A 807 -0.43 16.42 -31.12
C TRP A 807 -1.40 16.86 -30.03
N ALA A 808 -2.60 17.28 -30.43
CA ALA A 808 -3.64 17.68 -29.48
C ALA A 808 -4.10 16.46 -28.67
N LEU A 809 -4.26 15.31 -29.35
CA LEU A 809 -4.63 14.06 -28.73
C LEU A 809 -3.51 13.50 -27.84
N TYR A 810 -2.26 13.55 -28.31
CA TYR A 810 -1.10 13.16 -27.51
C TYR A 810 -1.01 13.98 -26.22
N ARG A 811 -1.03 15.33 -26.29
CA ARG A 811 -0.91 16.20 -25.11
C ARG A 811 -2.01 15.93 -24.09
N TYR A 812 -3.25 15.80 -24.55
CA TYR A 812 -4.36 15.50 -23.67
C TYR A 812 -4.20 14.14 -22.97
N ASN A 813 -3.95 13.06 -23.74
CA ASN A 813 -3.85 11.71 -23.17
C ASN A 813 -2.61 11.53 -22.31
N ASN A 814 -1.47 12.15 -22.67
CA ASN A 814 -0.26 12.15 -21.86
C ASN A 814 -0.47 12.89 -20.53
N ASN A 815 -1.09 14.08 -20.55
CA ASN A 815 -1.41 14.82 -19.32
C ASN A 815 -2.35 14.04 -18.40
N VAL A 816 -3.41 13.46 -18.95
CA VAL A 816 -4.35 12.63 -18.19
C VAL A 816 -3.64 11.39 -17.63
N TYR A 817 -2.87 10.69 -18.46
CA TYR A 817 -2.08 9.53 -18.04
C TYR A 817 -1.15 9.92 -16.88
N THR A 818 -0.36 10.98 -17.04
CA THR A 818 0.58 11.44 -16.02
C THR A 818 -0.14 11.86 -14.74
N LEU A 819 -1.28 12.56 -14.82
CA LEU A 819 -2.06 12.99 -13.65
C LEU A 819 -2.71 11.78 -12.93
N LEU A 820 -3.36 10.90 -13.68
CA LEU A 820 -4.01 9.70 -13.14
C LEU A 820 -2.98 8.70 -12.59
N PHE A 821 -1.82 8.58 -13.23
CA PHE A 821 -0.71 7.73 -12.79
C PHE A 821 -0.13 8.26 -11.47
N LYS A 822 0.07 9.58 -11.37
CA LYS A 822 0.49 10.26 -10.13
C LYS A 822 -0.45 9.96 -8.97
N GLU A 823 -1.77 9.98 -9.20
CA GLU A 823 -2.76 9.81 -8.14
C GLU A 823 -3.13 8.35 -7.84
N ASN A 824 -3.28 7.48 -8.84
CA ASN A 824 -3.70 6.08 -8.66
C ASN A 824 -2.57 5.16 -8.15
N SER A 825 -1.31 5.56 -8.36
CA SER A 825 -0.13 4.86 -7.79
C SER A 825 0.21 5.29 -6.35
N ALA A 826 -0.57 6.20 -5.76
CA ALA A 826 -0.49 6.54 -4.35
C ALA A 826 -0.88 5.32 -3.48
N ASP A 827 -0.06 4.97 -2.47
CA ASP A 827 -0.27 3.79 -1.63
C ASP A 827 -1.61 3.89 -0.88
N LYS A 828 -2.55 2.99 -1.24
CA LYS A 828 -3.96 3.01 -0.79
C LYS A 828 -4.13 2.73 0.70
N ASN A 829 -3.10 2.19 1.36
CA ASN A 829 -3.14 1.89 2.80
C ASN A 829 -3.23 3.15 3.69
N LEU A 830 -2.57 4.27 3.32
CA LEU A 830 -2.73 5.52 4.08
C LEU A 830 -3.92 6.36 3.57
N GLY A 831 -4.37 6.18 2.32
CA GLY A 831 -5.60 6.82 1.82
C GLY A 831 -6.83 6.32 2.57
N ALA A 832 -6.89 5.02 2.87
CA ALA A 832 -7.89 4.44 3.77
C ALA A 832 -7.72 4.94 5.22
N TYR A 833 -6.47 5.09 5.70
CA TYR A 833 -6.16 5.63 7.03
C TYR A 833 -6.56 7.11 7.19
N CYS A 834 -6.28 7.97 6.21
CA CYS A 834 -6.68 9.38 6.21
C CYS A 834 -8.20 9.56 6.04
N SER A 835 -8.85 8.71 5.23
CA SER A 835 -10.33 8.69 5.13
C SER A 835 -10.97 8.25 6.45
N MET A 836 -10.39 7.26 7.12
CA MET A 836 -10.75 6.88 8.49
C MET A 836 -10.47 7.99 9.51
N MET A 837 -9.41 8.78 9.33
CA MET A 837 -9.05 9.89 10.21
C MET A 837 -9.99 11.10 10.01
N GLN A 838 -10.45 11.38 8.79
CA GLN A 838 -11.49 12.37 8.51
C GLN A 838 -12.88 11.93 9.04
N GLN A 839 -13.24 10.64 8.91
CA GLN A 839 -14.42 10.08 9.59
C GLN A 839 -14.29 10.07 11.13
N SER A 840 -13.06 9.99 11.65
CA SER A 840 -12.77 10.11 13.09
C SER A 840 -12.92 11.55 13.59
N GLU A 841 -12.59 12.56 12.78
CA GLU A 841 -12.76 13.98 13.10
C GLU A 841 -14.24 14.34 13.34
N SER A 842 -15.16 13.83 12.50
CA SER A 842 -16.61 14.04 12.69
C SER A 842 -17.14 13.37 13.96
N ASN A 843 -16.63 12.19 14.32
CA ASN A 843 -17.06 11.47 15.52
C ASN A 843 -16.54 12.14 16.80
N LYS A 844 -15.34 12.73 16.78
CA LYS A 844 -14.79 13.49 17.91
C LYS A 844 -15.57 14.77 18.17
N ASN A 845 -16.01 15.48 17.13
CA ASN A 845 -16.84 16.68 17.28
C ASN A 845 -18.20 16.37 17.94
N ILE A 846 -18.83 15.23 17.60
CA ILE A 846 -20.09 14.79 18.21
C ILE A 846 -19.91 14.42 19.69
N ALA A 847 -18.85 13.68 20.02
CA ALA A 847 -18.54 13.32 21.41
C ALA A 847 -18.30 14.56 22.31
N ILE A 848 -17.73 15.62 21.74
CA ILE A 848 -17.45 16.87 22.47
C ILE A 848 -18.70 17.72 22.64
N VAL A 849 -19.60 17.76 21.64
CA VAL A 849 -20.93 18.38 21.82
C VAL A 849 -21.68 17.70 22.97
N LEU A 850 -21.62 16.36 23.05
CA LEU A 850 -22.19 15.61 24.17
C LEU A 850 -21.52 15.93 25.52
N LEU A 851 -20.20 16.09 25.55
CA LEU A 851 -19.46 16.50 26.75
C LEU A 851 -19.87 17.91 27.22
N ILE A 852 -20.07 18.84 26.28
CA ILE A 852 -20.52 20.20 26.58
C ILE A 852 -21.93 20.19 27.19
N VAL A 853 -22.83 19.40 26.61
CA VAL A 853 -24.19 19.20 27.15
C VAL A 853 -24.15 18.55 28.54
N LEU A 854 -23.26 17.57 28.74
CA LEU A 854 -23.08 16.92 30.05
C LEU A 854 -22.58 17.91 31.11
N LEU A 855 -21.60 18.76 30.77
CA LEU A 855 -21.02 19.72 31.72
C LEU A 855 -22.05 20.78 32.15
N LEU A 856 -22.90 21.23 31.22
CA LEU A 856 -24.00 22.17 31.50
C LEU A 856 -25.09 21.55 32.41
N SER A 857 -25.21 20.20 32.46
CA SER A 857 -26.22 19.52 33.27
C SER A 857 -25.84 19.34 34.76
N ILE A 858 -24.60 19.66 35.15
CA ILE A 858 -24.12 19.56 36.55
C ILE A 858 -24.79 20.60 37.47
N VAL A 859 -25.18 21.75 36.91
CA VAL A 859 -25.79 22.88 37.63
C VAL A 859 -27.14 22.51 38.29
N PRO A 860 -28.11 21.89 37.58
CA PRO A 860 -29.36 21.45 38.20
C PRO A 860 -29.17 20.31 39.22
N ILE A 861 -28.16 19.46 39.06
CA ILE A 861 -27.89 18.32 39.95
C ILE A 861 -27.40 18.78 41.33
N TYR A 862 -26.54 19.81 41.37
CA TYR A 862 -26.03 20.35 42.64
C TYR A 862 -27.11 21.07 43.46
N TYR A 863 -28.03 21.79 42.79
CA TYR A 863 -29.16 22.46 43.43
C TYR A 863 -30.09 21.47 44.17
N PHE A 864 -30.22 20.23 43.67
CA PHE A 864 -31.00 19.16 44.28
C PHE A 864 -30.39 18.63 45.60
N MET A 865 -29.07 18.54 45.69
CA MET A 865 -28.39 17.93 46.85
C MET A 865 -28.40 18.80 48.12
N TYR A 866 -28.54 20.12 47.98
CA TYR A 866 -28.60 21.04 49.11
C TYR A 866 -29.79 20.75 50.04
N TYR A 867 -30.95 20.36 49.49
CA TYR A 867 -32.16 20.08 50.28
C TYR A 867 -32.05 18.81 51.16
N ARG A 868 -31.13 17.89 50.86
CA ARG A 868 -30.97 16.59 51.53
C ARG A 868 -30.45 16.67 52.97
N HIS A 869 -29.68 17.71 53.28
CA HIS A 869 -29.15 17.94 54.64
C HIS A 869 -30.26 18.29 55.65
N ARG A 870 -31.42 18.72 55.17
CA ARG A 870 -32.58 19.07 55.96
C ARG A 870 -33.19 17.88 56.71
N PHE A 871 -32.85 16.67 56.28
CA PHE A 871 -33.37 15.42 56.76
C PHE A 871 -32.40 14.72 57.73
N ARG A 872 -31.65 15.38 58.63
CA ARG A 872 -31.08 14.69 59.81
C ARG A 872 -32.14 14.26 60.84
N TYR A 873 -33.39 14.59 60.56
CA TYR A 873 -34.55 13.88 61.07
C TYR A 873 -34.73 12.49 60.42
N GLN A 874 -33.99 12.21 59.34
CA GLN A 874 -33.51 10.88 58.96
C GLN A 874 -32.50 10.32 59.98
N SER A 875 -32.21 10.87 61.16
CA SER A 875 -31.29 10.17 62.07
C SER A 875 -31.90 8.89 62.69
N TYR A 876 -33.23 8.79 62.73
CA TYR A 876 -33.94 7.52 62.94
C TYR A 876 -34.03 6.67 61.67
N LEU A 877 -33.95 7.30 60.50
CA LEU A 877 -33.66 6.60 59.26
C LEU A 877 -32.20 6.13 59.22
N ASP A 878 -31.22 6.82 59.83
CA ASP A 878 -29.77 6.65 59.71
C ASP A 878 -29.35 5.29 60.26
N ASN A 879 -30.01 4.72 61.26
CA ASN A 879 -29.74 3.35 61.73
C ASN A 879 -30.28 2.27 60.78
N ILE A 880 -31.38 2.54 60.06
CA ILE A 880 -31.80 1.73 58.91
C ILE A 880 -30.96 2.06 57.68
N GLN A 881 -30.41 3.27 57.59
CA GLN A 881 -29.46 3.73 56.60
C GLN A 881 -28.08 3.15 56.88
N THR A 882 -27.71 2.71 58.09
CA THR A 882 -26.48 1.95 58.37
C THR A 882 -26.63 0.52 57.89
N ILE A 883 -27.80 -0.09 58.11
CA ILE A 883 -28.15 -1.40 57.54
C ILE A 883 -28.25 -1.32 56.01
N ASN A 884 -28.87 -0.27 55.45
CA ASN A 884 -28.92 0.01 54.01
C ASN A 884 -27.56 0.49 53.43
N ASN A 885 -26.69 1.14 54.20
CA ASN A 885 -25.35 1.59 53.79
C ASN A 885 -24.37 0.43 53.84
N ILE A 886 -24.55 -0.56 54.72
CA ILE A 886 -23.82 -1.83 54.60
C ILE A 886 -24.34 -2.57 53.36
N LEU A 887 -25.66 -2.63 53.12
CA LEU A 887 -26.26 -3.13 51.88
C LEU A 887 -25.70 -2.45 50.61
N LEU A 888 -25.52 -1.12 50.63
CA LEU A 888 -25.08 -0.29 49.52
C LEU A 888 -23.58 0.08 49.57
N SER A 889 -22.80 -0.46 50.51
CA SER A 889 -21.35 -0.23 50.62
C SER A 889 -20.60 -0.95 49.49
N GLU A 890 -19.37 -0.55 49.17
CA GLU A 890 -18.52 -1.27 48.20
C GLU A 890 -17.92 -2.59 48.74
N LYS A 891 -18.31 -3.01 49.95
CA LYS A 891 -17.91 -4.31 50.52
C LYS A 891 -18.48 -5.46 49.69
N THR A 892 -17.89 -6.65 49.71
CA THR A 892 -18.44 -7.78 48.93
C THR A 892 -19.77 -8.24 49.52
N PRO A 893 -20.70 -8.82 48.73
CA PRO A 893 -21.99 -9.33 49.21
C PRO A 893 -21.87 -10.23 50.46
N GLU A 894 -20.78 -11.00 50.59
CA GLU A 894 -20.45 -11.83 51.76
C GLU A 894 -20.02 -11.02 53.00
N GLU A 895 -19.27 -9.94 52.83
CA GLU A 895 -18.87 -9.03 53.92
C GLU A 895 -20.06 -8.22 54.43
N LYS A 896 -20.95 -7.80 53.54
CA LYS A 896 -22.20 -7.11 53.88
C LYS A 896 -23.10 -7.98 54.76
N GLN A 897 -23.18 -9.28 54.47
CA GLN A 897 -23.97 -10.25 55.24
C GLN A 897 -23.44 -10.39 56.67
N LYS A 898 -22.11 -10.43 56.83
CA LYS A 898 -21.44 -10.56 58.13
C LYS A 898 -21.62 -9.30 59.00
N ASP A 899 -21.53 -8.11 58.39
CA ASP A 899 -21.62 -6.82 59.07
C ASP A 899 -23.06 -6.46 59.50
N ILE A 900 -24.08 -6.84 58.73
CA ILE A 900 -25.50 -6.57 59.05
C ILE A 900 -25.99 -7.41 60.25
N ASN A 901 -25.52 -8.65 60.38
CA ASN A 901 -25.88 -9.54 61.49
C ASN A 901 -25.32 -9.07 62.85
N ALA A 902 -24.39 -8.12 62.87
CA ALA A 902 -23.75 -7.59 64.09
C ALA A 902 -24.46 -6.37 64.72
N ILE A 903 -25.46 -5.76 64.04
CA ILE A 903 -26.14 -4.55 64.52
C ILE A 903 -27.37 -4.89 65.39
N SER A 904 -27.42 -4.41 66.64
CA SER A 904 -28.55 -4.67 67.56
C SER A 904 -29.79 -3.84 67.23
N THR A 905 -30.87 -4.49 66.78
CA THR A 905 -32.14 -3.87 66.34
C THR A 905 -33.18 -3.68 67.47
N THR A 906 -32.74 -3.70 68.72
CA THR A 906 -33.59 -3.77 69.91
C THR A 906 -34.37 -2.47 70.19
N ASN A 907 -33.83 -1.30 69.81
CA ASN A 907 -34.38 0.04 70.14
C ASN A 907 -35.12 0.75 68.98
N PHE A 908 -35.51 0.03 67.93
CA PHE A 908 -36.28 0.61 66.82
C PHE A 908 -37.78 0.75 67.16
N PRO A 909 -38.48 1.78 66.64
CA PRO A 909 -39.94 1.80 66.62
C PRO A 909 -40.50 0.56 65.90
N ASN A 910 -41.64 0.02 66.35
CA ASN A 910 -42.19 -1.25 65.86
C ASN A 910 -42.34 -1.35 64.32
N ASN A 911 -42.54 -0.23 63.64
CA ASN A 911 -42.70 -0.15 62.18
C ASN A 911 -41.38 -0.33 61.40
N LEU A 912 -40.23 -0.08 62.03
CA LEU A 912 -38.88 -0.15 61.42
C LEU A 912 -38.20 -1.52 61.61
N LYS A 913 -38.71 -2.34 62.54
CA LYS A 913 -38.18 -3.68 62.89
C LYS A 913 -38.61 -4.79 61.90
N SER A 914 -39.76 -4.64 61.23
CA SER A 914 -40.26 -5.57 60.20
C SER A 914 -39.56 -5.38 58.84
N ILE A 915 -39.02 -4.18 58.58
CA ILE A 915 -38.30 -3.83 57.35
C ILE A 915 -36.92 -4.50 57.31
N THR A 916 -36.19 -4.51 58.44
CA THR A 916 -34.87 -5.15 58.56
C THR A 916 -34.88 -6.67 58.32
N GLN A 917 -35.97 -7.37 58.62
CA GLN A 917 -36.09 -8.82 58.36
C GLN A 917 -36.27 -9.17 56.87
N LYS A 918 -36.91 -8.30 56.07
CA LYS A 918 -37.05 -8.48 54.61
C LYS A 918 -35.73 -8.26 53.87
N ILE A 919 -34.91 -7.33 54.34
CA ILE A 919 -33.60 -6.97 53.79
C ILE A 919 -32.61 -8.16 53.85
N ILE A 920 -32.54 -8.86 54.98
CA ILE A 920 -31.63 -10.02 55.19
C ILE A 920 -31.97 -11.18 54.24
N LYS A 921 -33.26 -11.45 53.99
CA LYS A 921 -33.71 -12.52 53.09
C LYS A 921 -33.37 -12.24 51.62
N ALA A 922 -33.41 -10.97 51.18
CA ALA A 922 -33.05 -10.56 49.82
C ALA A 922 -31.54 -10.59 49.57
N LEU A 923 -30.73 -10.26 50.58
CA LEU A 923 -29.26 -10.30 50.48
C LEU A 923 -28.72 -11.73 50.25
N ASN A 924 -29.27 -12.73 50.95
CA ASN A 924 -28.87 -14.13 50.79
C ASN A 924 -29.09 -14.64 49.35
N LYS A 925 -30.18 -14.22 48.71
CA LYS A 925 -30.51 -14.60 47.32
C LYS A 925 -29.60 -13.91 46.28
N SER A 926 -29.14 -12.69 46.55
CA SER A 926 -28.22 -11.96 45.67
C SER A 926 -26.80 -12.55 45.67
N VAL A 927 -26.30 -12.97 46.84
CA VAL A 927 -24.97 -13.61 46.98
C VAL A 927 -24.88 -14.91 46.16
N GLU A 928 -25.93 -15.72 46.16
CA GLU A 928 -26.02 -16.94 45.33
C GLU A 928 -26.05 -16.62 43.83
N ASN A 929 -26.84 -15.62 43.41
CA ASN A 929 -26.94 -15.20 42.00
C ASN A 929 -25.63 -14.58 41.46
N HIS A 930 -24.94 -13.74 42.24
CA HIS A 930 -23.65 -13.16 41.83
C HIS A 930 -22.57 -14.21 41.65
N LYS A 931 -22.50 -15.22 42.54
CA LYS A 931 -21.58 -16.35 42.37
C LYS A 931 -21.90 -17.16 41.11
N ALA A 932 -23.18 -17.42 40.85
CA ALA A 932 -23.61 -18.12 39.64
C ALA A 932 -23.27 -17.34 38.36
N SER A 933 -23.59 -16.05 38.29
CA SER A 933 -23.30 -15.21 37.11
C SER A 933 -21.81 -14.99 36.89
N ALA A 934 -21.01 -14.75 37.94
CA ALA A 934 -19.55 -14.64 37.81
C ALA A 934 -18.92 -15.94 37.30
N THR A 935 -19.37 -17.09 37.80
CA THR A 935 -18.93 -18.42 37.33
C THR A 935 -19.33 -18.64 35.86
N ASN A 936 -20.55 -18.28 35.47
CA ASN A 936 -21.02 -18.42 34.10
C ASN A 936 -20.26 -17.51 33.11
N ILE A 937 -19.95 -16.27 33.51
CA ILE A 937 -19.15 -15.34 32.71
C ILE A 937 -17.70 -15.84 32.57
N GLU A 938 -17.12 -16.37 33.64
CA GLU A 938 -15.77 -16.96 33.60
C GLU A 938 -15.72 -18.18 32.67
N LEU A 939 -16.69 -19.09 32.79
CA LEU A 939 -16.84 -20.24 31.89
C LEU A 939 -17.04 -19.80 30.43
N ALA A 940 -17.89 -18.80 30.16
CA ALA A 940 -18.11 -18.29 28.81
C ALA A 940 -16.88 -17.57 28.23
N LYS A 941 -16.12 -16.84 29.06
CA LYS A 941 -14.85 -16.22 28.65
C LYS A 941 -13.78 -17.27 28.36
N ASP A 942 -13.72 -18.35 29.14
CA ASP A 942 -12.79 -19.45 28.87
C ASP A 942 -13.18 -20.26 27.63
N GLU A 943 -14.48 -20.47 27.39
CA GLU A 943 -14.96 -21.02 26.12
C GLU A 943 -14.61 -20.11 24.94
N LEU A 944 -14.81 -18.80 25.06
CA LEU A 944 -14.43 -17.81 24.05
C LEU A 944 -12.92 -17.88 23.76
N ARG A 945 -12.07 -17.88 24.79
CA ARG A 945 -10.61 -18.02 24.63
C ARG A 945 -10.23 -19.32 23.94
N LYS A 946 -10.88 -20.43 24.29
CA LYS A 946 -10.66 -21.73 23.63
C LYS A 946 -11.05 -21.67 22.15
N MET A 947 -12.16 -21.02 21.82
CA MET A 947 -12.60 -20.81 20.44
C MET A 947 -11.69 -19.86 19.67
N GLU A 948 -11.21 -18.77 20.28
CA GLU A 948 -10.23 -17.85 19.68
C GLU A 948 -8.91 -18.56 19.38
N PHE A 949 -8.42 -19.38 20.32
CA PHE A 949 -7.24 -20.20 20.11
C PHE A 949 -7.43 -21.19 18.96
N GLU A 950 -8.58 -21.87 18.89
CA GLU A 950 -8.92 -22.77 17.79
C GLU A 950 -9.03 -22.02 16.44
N ALA A 951 -9.67 -20.85 16.43
CA ALA A 951 -9.80 -20.00 15.24
C ALA A 951 -8.44 -19.55 14.71
N ASN A 952 -7.57 -19.08 15.60
CA ASN A 952 -6.22 -18.64 15.27
C ASN A 952 -5.34 -19.81 14.78
N LYS A 953 -5.40 -20.95 15.46
CA LYS A 953 -4.67 -22.17 15.04
C LYS A 953 -5.10 -22.61 13.63
N LEU A 954 -6.39 -22.63 13.35
CA LEU A 954 -6.91 -22.97 12.03
C LEU A 954 -6.57 -21.90 10.98
N HIS A 955 -6.60 -20.61 11.34
CA HIS A 955 -6.21 -19.51 10.44
C HIS A 955 -4.74 -19.60 10.03
N VAL A 956 -3.84 -19.84 10.99
CA VAL A 956 -2.40 -20.04 10.73
C VAL A 956 -2.16 -21.28 9.88
N SER A 957 -2.76 -22.42 10.24
CA SER A 957 -2.65 -23.66 9.45
C SER A 957 -3.15 -23.47 8.01
N ASN A 958 -4.26 -22.75 7.84
CA ASN A 958 -4.78 -22.40 6.53
C ASN A 958 -3.77 -21.58 5.73
N ASN A 959 -3.22 -20.50 6.28
CA ASN A 959 -2.30 -19.64 5.54
C ASN A 959 -0.98 -20.35 5.21
N ILE A 960 -0.48 -21.21 6.11
CA ILE A 960 0.70 -22.05 5.82
C ILE A 960 0.43 -22.98 4.63
N LEU A 961 -0.74 -23.63 4.57
CA LEU A 961 -1.11 -24.48 3.45
C LEU A 961 -1.23 -23.70 2.14
N ASP A 962 -1.78 -22.48 2.15
CA ASP A 962 -1.84 -21.63 0.94
C ASP A 962 -0.41 -21.32 0.43
N ASN A 963 0.51 -21.02 1.34
CA ASN A 963 1.91 -20.80 0.99
C ASN A 963 2.59 -22.06 0.46
N CYS A 964 2.42 -23.21 1.12
CA CYS A 964 2.98 -24.49 0.66
C CYS A 964 2.49 -24.85 -0.76
N PHE A 965 1.20 -24.66 -1.05
CA PHE A 965 0.67 -24.91 -2.38
C PHE A 965 1.19 -23.91 -3.42
N SER A 966 1.34 -22.63 -3.04
CA SER A 966 1.93 -21.61 -3.91
C SER A 966 3.38 -21.94 -4.26
N THR A 967 4.19 -22.34 -3.27
CA THR A 967 5.57 -22.80 -3.48
C THR A 967 5.59 -24.04 -4.35
N LEU A 968 4.75 -25.04 -4.07
CA LEU A 968 4.66 -26.25 -4.88
C LEU A 968 4.34 -25.90 -6.34
N LYS A 969 3.42 -24.97 -6.60
CA LYS A 969 3.16 -24.49 -7.96
C LYS A 969 4.40 -23.84 -8.59
N HIS A 970 4.98 -22.82 -7.95
CA HIS A 970 6.05 -22.04 -8.57
C HIS A 970 7.32 -22.86 -8.81
N GLU A 971 7.66 -23.76 -7.89
CA GLU A 971 8.85 -24.58 -7.99
C GLU A 971 8.66 -25.77 -8.94
N THR A 972 7.45 -26.32 -9.11
CA THR A 972 7.28 -27.59 -9.84
C THR A 972 6.67 -27.43 -11.25
N MET A 973 6.09 -26.28 -11.59
CA MET A 973 5.33 -26.06 -12.84
C MET A 973 6.18 -26.10 -14.13
N TYR A 974 7.48 -25.82 -14.04
CA TYR A 974 8.37 -25.78 -15.21
C TYR A 974 8.75 -27.18 -15.73
N PHE A 975 8.90 -28.15 -14.83
CA PHE A 975 9.53 -29.43 -15.14
C PHE A 975 8.74 -30.30 -16.13
N PRO A 976 7.42 -30.48 -16.01
CA PRO A 976 6.69 -31.35 -16.92
C PRO A 976 6.69 -30.84 -18.37
N SER A 977 6.51 -29.52 -18.59
CA SER A 977 6.62 -28.95 -19.94
C SER A 977 8.02 -29.14 -20.54
N ARG A 978 9.07 -29.07 -19.72
CA ARG A 978 10.45 -29.30 -20.16
C ARG A 978 10.73 -30.79 -20.46
N ILE A 979 10.20 -31.71 -19.65
CA ILE A 979 10.30 -33.15 -19.88
C ILE A 979 9.60 -33.52 -21.20
N SER A 980 8.38 -33.00 -21.45
CA SER A 980 7.64 -33.22 -22.70
C SER A 980 8.42 -32.75 -23.94
N GLN A 981 9.07 -31.58 -23.88
CA GLN A 981 9.92 -31.09 -24.96
C GLN A 981 11.11 -32.01 -25.26
N LEU A 982 11.77 -32.53 -24.22
CA LEU A 982 12.94 -33.40 -24.37
C LEU A 982 12.55 -34.79 -24.91
N VAL A 983 11.38 -35.31 -24.53
CA VAL A 983 10.82 -36.56 -25.07
C VAL A 983 10.66 -36.50 -26.59
N GLY A 984 10.40 -35.31 -27.17
CA GLY A 984 10.36 -35.10 -28.62
C GLY A 984 11.68 -35.34 -29.35
N ALA A 985 12.83 -35.22 -28.66
CA ALA A 985 14.16 -35.50 -29.21
C ALA A 985 14.59 -36.98 -29.05
N LYS A 986 13.74 -37.81 -28.43
CA LYS A 986 13.91 -39.25 -28.20
C LYS A 986 15.29 -39.55 -27.58
N ASP A 987 16.01 -40.53 -28.13
CA ASP A 987 17.18 -41.17 -27.51
C ASP A 987 18.38 -40.26 -27.28
N LYS A 988 18.48 -39.18 -28.07
CA LYS A 988 19.61 -38.25 -27.98
C LYS A 988 19.68 -37.54 -26.63
N GLU A 989 18.54 -37.39 -25.95
CA GLU A 989 18.39 -36.65 -24.70
C GLU A 989 17.93 -37.55 -23.53
N LEU A 990 17.99 -38.88 -23.68
CA LEU A 990 17.42 -39.83 -22.70
C LEU A 990 18.00 -39.68 -21.28
N ASN A 991 19.30 -39.40 -21.17
CA ASN A 991 19.93 -39.14 -19.86
C ASN A 991 19.45 -37.83 -19.23
N ALA A 992 19.21 -36.78 -20.03
CA ALA A 992 18.68 -35.50 -19.55
C ALA A 992 17.21 -35.63 -19.12
N ILE A 993 16.41 -36.45 -19.82
CA ILE A 993 15.03 -36.77 -19.45
C ILE A 993 14.98 -37.49 -18.09
N ASP A 994 15.86 -38.46 -17.87
CA ASP A 994 15.96 -39.24 -16.64
C ASP A 994 16.35 -38.37 -15.43
N GLU A 995 17.42 -37.60 -15.53
CA GLU A 995 17.88 -36.71 -14.45
C GLU A 995 16.83 -35.66 -14.08
N LEU A 996 16.20 -35.03 -15.08
CA LEU A 996 15.18 -34.02 -14.87
C LEU A 996 13.92 -34.62 -14.21
N SER A 997 13.55 -35.84 -14.59
CA SER A 997 12.40 -36.56 -14.02
C SER A 997 12.65 -36.99 -12.57
N VAL A 998 13.84 -37.47 -12.25
CA VAL A 998 14.24 -37.82 -10.87
C VAL A 998 14.28 -36.56 -9.99
N TYR A 999 14.87 -35.46 -10.48
CA TYR A 999 14.90 -34.19 -9.75
C TYR A 999 13.49 -33.64 -9.49
N TYR A 1000 12.62 -33.68 -10.52
CA TYR A 1000 11.21 -33.31 -10.37
C TYR A 1000 10.52 -34.12 -9.28
N LYS A 1001 10.75 -35.44 -9.22
CA LYS A 1001 10.18 -36.32 -8.19
C LYS A 1001 10.67 -35.97 -6.78
N GLU A 1002 11.97 -35.73 -6.60
CA GLU A 1002 12.53 -35.38 -5.29
C GLU A 1002 11.96 -34.07 -4.77
N LEU A 1003 11.97 -33.03 -5.62
CA LEU A 1003 11.44 -31.71 -5.28
C LEU A 1003 9.94 -31.76 -4.97
N TYR A 1004 9.16 -32.43 -5.83
CA TYR A 1004 7.72 -32.59 -5.67
C TYR A 1004 7.37 -33.37 -4.39
N SER A 1005 8.10 -34.44 -4.10
CA SER A 1005 7.89 -35.27 -2.91
C SER A 1005 8.24 -34.52 -1.62
N LEU A 1006 9.33 -33.74 -1.62
CA LEU A 1006 9.75 -32.95 -0.47
C LEU A 1006 8.71 -31.87 -0.12
N LEU A 1007 8.27 -31.11 -1.13
CA LEU A 1007 7.26 -30.05 -0.95
C LEU A 1007 5.89 -30.63 -0.57
N SER A 1008 5.50 -31.75 -1.17
CA SER A 1008 4.27 -32.46 -0.79
C SER A 1008 4.31 -32.98 0.65
N MET A 1009 5.44 -33.57 1.08
CA MET A 1009 5.61 -34.06 2.45
C MET A 1009 5.52 -32.92 3.48
N GLN A 1010 6.05 -31.74 3.16
CA GLN A 1010 5.95 -30.56 4.01
C GLN A 1010 4.50 -30.10 4.17
N ALA A 1011 3.73 -30.05 3.08
CA ALA A 1011 2.30 -29.72 3.14
C ALA A 1011 1.50 -30.79 3.92
N MET A 1012 1.81 -32.08 3.72
CA MET A 1012 1.19 -33.19 4.47
C MET A 1012 1.42 -33.10 5.98
N ARG A 1013 2.65 -32.75 6.42
CA ARG A 1013 2.96 -32.58 7.85
C ARG A 1013 2.13 -31.49 8.51
N GLN A 1014 1.81 -30.42 7.77
CA GLN A 1014 0.96 -29.34 8.28
C GLN A 1014 -0.51 -29.75 8.36
N VAL A 1015 -0.96 -30.59 7.43
CA VAL A 1015 -2.30 -31.20 7.48
C VAL A 1015 -2.43 -32.16 8.67
N SER A 1016 -1.43 -33.00 8.96
CA SER A 1016 -1.55 -34.03 10.01
C SER A 1016 -1.55 -33.49 11.46
N MET A 1017 -1.23 -32.20 11.69
CA MET A 1017 -1.20 -31.61 13.03
C MET A 1017 -2.58 -31.33 13.65
N LEU A 1018 -3.67 -31.35 12.86
CA LEU A 1018 -5.03 -31.18 13.39
C LEU A 1018 -5.70 -32.55 13.47
N LYS A 1019 -6.10 -32.93 14.68
CA LYS A 1019 -6.88 -34.15 14.92
C LYS A 1019 -8.35 -33.89 14.56
N PRO A 1020 -9.01 -34.78 13.81
CA PRO A 1020 -10.43 -34.63 13.50
C PRO A 1020 -11.28 -34.77 14.77
N VAL A 1021 -12.33 -33.97 14.86
CA VAL A 1021 -13.27 -33.98 15.97
C VAL A 1021 -14.34 -35.02 15.71
N CYS A 1022 -14.63 -35.87 16.70
CA CYS A 1022 -15.65 -36.90 16.62
C CYS A 1022 -16.65 -36.71 17.76
N LYS A 1023 -17.89 -36.37 17.43
CA LYS A 1023 -19.01 -36.25 18.39
C LYS A 1023 -20.21 -37.06 17.90
N ARG A 1024 -21.10 -37.41 18.82
CA ARG A 1024 -22.44 -37.93 18.51
C ARG A 1024 -23.27 -36.78 17.94
N VAL A 1025 -23.85 -36.98 16.77
CA VAL A 1025 -24.68 -35.97 16.07
C VAL A 1025 -25.95 -36.65 15.58
N GLU A 1026 -27.11 -36.08 15.89
CA GLU A 1026 -28.38 -36.58 15.36
C GLU A 1026 -28.55 -36.18 13.89
N ILE A 1027 -29.15 -37.05 13.07
CA ILE A 1027 -29.35 -36.78 11.64
C ILE A 1027 -30.19 -35.51 11.43
N LYS A 1028 -31.19 -35.26 12.27
CA LYS A 1028 -31.98 -34.02 12.21
C LYS A 1028 -31.15 -32.73 12.36
N GLU A 1029 -29.98 -32.77 12.99
CA GLU A 1029 -29.14 -31.58 13.24
C GLU A 1029 -28.25 -31.22 12.03
N ILE A 1030 -27.97 -32.20 11.18
CA ILE A 1030 -27.11 -32.04 9.99
C ILE A 1030 -27.90 -31.81 8.70
N LEU A 1031 -29.18 -32.20 8.66
CA LEU A 1031 -30.07 -31.97 7.53
C LEU A 1031 -30.72 -30.57 7.61
N ASP A 1032 -30.77 -29.87 6.49
CA ASP A 1032 -31.42 -28.57 6.39
C ASP A 1032 -32.94 -28.71 6.19
N LYS A 1033 -33.71 -27.65 6.44
CA LYS A 1033 -35.19 -27.63 6.33
C LYS A 1033 -35.72 -27.99 4.94
N LYS A 1034 -34.87 -27.95 3.93
CA LYS A 1034 -35.19 -28.24 2.51
C LYS A 1034 -34.86 -29.68 2.12
N THR A 1035 -34.36 -30.50 3.04
CA THR A 1035 -34.10 -31.91 2.81
C THR A 1035 -35.30 -32.72 3.30
N GLN A 1036 -35.84 -33.58 2.45
CA GLN A 1036 -36.95 -34.46 2.83
C GLN A 1036 -36.40 -35.84 3.19
N LEU A 1037 -36.94 -36.44 4.25
CA LEU A 1037 -36.62 -37.79 4.69
C LEU A 1037 -37.78 -38.70 4.29
N SER A 1038 -37.50 -39.78 3.57
CA SER A 1038 -38.53 -40.76 3.20
C SER A 1038 -39.11 -41.48 4.43
N ASN A 1039 -38.35 -41.58 5.54
CA ASN A 1039 -38.82 -42.12 6.82
C ASN A 1039 -38.58 -41.12 7.97
N PRO A 1040 -39.62 -40.47 8.52
CA PRO A 1040 -39.49 -39.50 9.61
C PRO A 1040 -38.89 -40.05 10.90
N GLU A 1041 -39.09 -41.34 11.23
CA GLU A 1041 -38.57 -41.96 12.45
C GLU A 1041 -37.04 -42.12 12.42
N ALA A 1042 -36.45 -42.18 11.23
CA ALA A 1042 -35.00 -42.28 11.04
C ALA A 1042 -34.25 -40.98 11.35
N ALA A 1043 -34.94 -39.85 11.54
CA ALA A 1043 -34.35 -38.55 11.85
C ALA A 1043 -33.62 -38.50 13.21
N HIS A 1044 -34.00 -39.38 14.14
CA HIS A 1044 -33.42 -39.48 15.49
C HIS A 1044 -32.20 -40.41 15.58
N LEU A 1045 -31.84 -41.08 14.48
CA LEU A 1045 -30.61 -41.85 14.43
C LEU A 1045 -29.40 -40.93 14.57
N SER A 1046 -28.38 -41.41 15.27
CA SER A 1046 -27.15 -40.65 15.54
C SER A 1046 -25.96 -41.20 14.74
N VAL A 1047 -25.16 -40.31 14.16
CA VAL A 1047 -23.88 -40.62 13.50
C VAL A 1047 -22.72 -40.03 14.29
N LEU A 1048 -21.50 -40.55 14.04
CA LEU A 1048 -20.26 -40.04 14.61
C LEU A 1048 -19.53 -39.14 13.61
N GLY A 1049 -19.23 -37.90 13.97
CA GLY A 1049 -18.44 -36.97 13.16
C GLY A 1049 -18.39 -35.55 13.72
N ASP A 1050 -17.79 -34.62 12.97
CA ASP A 1050 -17.86 -33.18 13.29
C ASP A 1050 -19.20 -32.62 12.74
N PRO A 1051 -20.08 -32.07 13.60
CA PRO A 1051 -21.40 -31.59 13.18
C PRO A 1051 -21.33 -30.46 12.14
N ASP A 1052 -20.33 -29.58 12.25
CA ASP A 1052 -20.19 -28.44 11.32
C ASP A 1052 -19.80 -28.91 9.92
N LEU A 1053 -18.97 -29.97 9.85
CA LEU A 1053 -18.50 -30.54 8.59
C LEU A 1053 -19.56 -31.44 7.95
N LEU A 1054 -20.26 -32.27 8.73
CA LEU A 1054 -21.37 -33.07 8.22
C LEU A 1054 -22.50 -32.20 7.66
N LYS A 1055 -22.83 -31.10 8.33
CA LYS A 1055 -23.77 -30.10 7.80
C LYS A 1055 -23.26 -29.45 6.51
N PHE A 1056 -21.98 -29.07 6.49
CA PHE A 1056 -21.35 -28.51 5.29
C PHE A 1056 -21.38 -29.47 4.08
N MET A 1057 -21.26 -30.77 4.30
CA MET A 1057 -21.41 -31.78 3.23
C MET A 1057 -22.79 -31.68 2.57
N PHE A 1058 -23.87 -31.67 3.34
CA PHE A 1058 -25.21 -31.58 2.80
C PHE A 1058 -25.50 -30.21 2.17
N GLU A 1059 -24.95 -29.11 2.72
CA GLU A 1059 -24.99 -27.79 2.07
C GLU A 1059 -24.33 -27.81 0.68
N LEU A 1060 -23.18 -28.51 0.55
CA LEU A 1060 -22.50 -28.65 -0.74
C LEU A 1060 -23.33 -29.47 -1.73
N LEU A 1061 -23.87 -30.62 -1.30
CA LEU A 1061 -24.74 -31.45 -2.15
C LEU A 1061 -25.97 -30.67 -2.62
N GLN A 1062 -26.63 -29.95 -1.72
CA GLN A 1062 -27.77 -29.10 -2.09
C GLN A 1062 -27.38 -28.03 -3.13
N LYS A 1063 -26.24 -27.38 -2.95
CA LYS A 1063 -25.74 -26.41 -3.92
C LYS A 1063 -25.46 -27.03 -5.29
N GLN A 1064 -24.96 -28.27 -5.33
CA GLN A 1064 -24.77 -29.00 -6.57
C GLN A 1064 -26.11 -29.42 -7.21
N ASN A 1065 -27.14 -29.66 -6.41
CA ASN A 1065 -28.52 -29.88 -6.88
C ASN A 1065 -29.26 -28.57 -7.21
N LYS A 1066 -28.55 -27.49 -7.58
CA LYS A 1066 -29.10 -26.16 -7.89
C LYS A 1066 -29.99 -25.56 -6.77
N ASN A 1067 -29.80 -25.98 -5.52
CA ASN A 1067 -30.60 -25.64 -4.35
C ASN A 1067 -32.05 -26.18 -4.34
N GLU A 1068 -32.36 -27.16 -5.18
CA GLU A 1068 -33.62 -27.92 -5.10
C GLU A 1068 -33.60 -28.92 -3.94
N ALA A 1069 -34.79 -29.36 -3.51
CA ALA A 1069 -34.92 -30.32 -2.43
C ALA A 1069 -34.24 -31.65 -2.79
N ILE A 1070 -33.49 -32.20 -1.83
CA ILE A 1070 -32.87 -33.52 -1.93
C ILE A 1070 -33.70 -34.46 -1.06
N ASN A 1071 -34.12 -35.59 -1.62
CA ASN A 1071 -34.75 -36.66 -0.83
C ASN A 1071 -33.67 -37.60 -0.31
N ILE A 1072 -33.70 -37.93 0.98
CA ILE A 1072 -32.73 -38.83 1.61
C ILE A 1072 -33.43 -40.08 2.15
N GLU A 1073 -32.99 -41.23 1.66
CA GLU A 1073 -33.36 -42.53 2.20
C GLU A 1073 -32.27 -43.03 3.14
N ILE A 1074 -32.66 -43.56 4.30
CA ILE A 1074 -31.73 -44.05 5.31
C ILE A 1074 -31.94 -45.54 5.49
N GLU A 1075 -30.89 -46.30 5.20
CA GLU A 1075 -30.84 -47.74 5.35
C GLU A 1075 -29.79 -48.12 6.40
N ASN A 1076 -30.14 -49.03 7.31
CA ASN A 1076 -29.22 -49.54 8.31
C ASN A 1076 -28.47 -50.76 7.75
N ILE A 1077 -27.21 -50.58 7.35
CA ILE A 1077 -26.38 -51.69 6.84
C ILE A 1077 -25.98 -52.64 7.99
N SER A 1078 -25.74 -52.11 9.19
CA SER A 1078 -25.37 -52.89 10.39
C SER A 1078 -25.39 -52.00 11.64
N ASN A 1079 -25.34 -52.57 12.84
CA ASN A 1079 -25.25 -51.85 14.13
C ASN A 1079 -24.05 -50.85 14.26
N LYS A 1080 -23.19 -50.73 13.23
CA LYS A 1080 -22.04 -49.83 13.17
C LYS A 1080 -22.09 -48.86 11.99
N TYR A 1081 -23.01 -48.98 11.03
CA TYR A 1081 -22.97 -48.17 9.80
C TYR A 1081 -24.38 -47.84 9.29
N LEU A 1082 -24.58 -46.56 8.94
CA LEU A 1082 -25.78 -46.07 8.27
C LEU A 1082 -25.44 -45.70 6.83
N LYS A 1083 -26.33 -46.06 5.91
CA LYS A 1083 -26.29 -45.65 4.50
C LYS A 1083 -27.36 -44.59 4.29
N LEU A 1084 -26.96 -43.48 3.70
CA LEU A 1084 -27.82 -42.37 3.32
C LEU A 1084 -27.78 -42.27 1.80
N GLU A 1085 -28.90 -42.54 1.13
CA GLU A 1085 -29.04 -42.37 -0.31
C GLU A 1085 -29.65 -40.99 -0.58
N ALA A 1086 -28.84 -40.09 -1.13
CA ALA A 1086 -29.27 -38.73 -1.48
C ALA A 1086 -29.63 -38.65 -2.96
N HIS A 1087 -30.92 -38.45 -3.26
CA HIS A 1087 -31.44 -38.34 -4.63
C HIS A 1087 -31.27 -36.91 -5.16
N MET A 1088 -30.59 -36.78 -6.30
CA MET A 1088 -30.19 -35.50 -6.90
C MET A 1088 -30.87 -35.31 -8.27
N PRO A 1089 -32.16 -34.92 -8.31
CA PRO A 1089 -32.97 -34.92 -9.54
C PRO A 1089 -32.49 -33.93 -10.61
N THR A 1090 -31.75 -32.89 -10.23
CA THR A 1090 -31.22 -31.91 -11.21
C THR A 1090 -29.87 -32.30 -11.80
N LEU A 1091 -29.26 -33.38 -11.29
CA LEU A 1091 -27.96 -33.87 -11.69
C LEU A 1091 -28.15 -35.15 -12.51
N ASN A 1092 -27.98 -35.05 -13.83
CA ASN A 1092 -28.05 -36.19 -14.75
C ASN A 1092 -26.64 -36.49 -15.26
N LEU A 1093 -26.01 -37.50 -14.66
CA LEU A 1093 -24.67 -37.97 -15.03
C LEU A 1093 -24.78 -39.33 -15.71
N SER A 1094 -23.91 -39.59 -16.69
CA SER A 1094 -23.76 -40.94 -17.24
C SER A 1094 -23.15 -41.89 -16.20
N ASP A 1095 -23.20 -43.20 -16.45
CA ASP A 1095 -22.53 -44.18 -15.57
C ASP A 1095 -21.02 -43.92 -15.48
N GLU A 1096 -20.40 -43.46 -16.56
CA GLU A 1096 -18.98 -43.11 -16.61
C GLU A 1096 -18.69 -41.83 -15.80
N ASP A 1097 -19.54 -40.81 -15.93
CA ASP A 1097 -19.40 -39.56 -15.16
C ASP A 1097 -19.64 -39.79 -13.66
N CYS A 1098 -20.53 -40.71 -13.28
CA CYS A 1098 -20.75 -41.10 -11.89
C CYS A 1098 -19.49 -41.71 -11.26
N ILE A 1099 -18.74 -42.53 -12.01
CA ILE A 1099 -17.47 -43.09 -11.56
C ILE A 1099 -16.41 -41.99 -11.42
N ASN A 1100 -16.41 -41.03 -12.34
CA ASN A 1100 -15.44 -39.94 -12.39
C ASN A 1100 -15.77 -38.75 -11.46
N LEU A 1101 -16.94 -38.71 -10.84
CA LEU A 1101 -17.42 -37.59 -10.02
C LEU A 1101 -16.50 -37.25 -8.83
N PHE A 1102 -15.77 -38.24 -8.32
CA PHE A 1102 -14.80 -38.07 -7.23
C PHE A 1102 -13.35 -38.08 -7.71
N MET A 1103 -13.13 -37.98 -9.03
CA MET A 1103 -11.80 -37.83 -9.62
C MET A 1103 -11.33 -36.37 -9.59
N PRO A 1104 -10.01 -36.16 -9.49
CA PRO A 1104 -9.35 -34.86 -9.59
C PRO A 1104 -9.79 -33.95 -10.76
N SER A 1105 -10.69 -33.00 -10.50
CA SER A 1105 -11.07 -31.95 -11.46
C SER A 1105 -11.50 -30.68 -10.72
N ALA A 1106 -11.33 -29.51 -11.35
CA ALA A 1106 -11.76 -28.23 -10.79
C ALA A 1106 -13.29 -28.20 -10.52
N GLU A 1107 -14.07 -28.84 -11.37
CA GLU A 1107 -15.53 -28.94 -11.25
C GLU A 1107 -15.95 -29.93 -10.14
N HIS A 1108 -15.11 -30.93 -9.85
CA HIS A 1108 -15.39 -31.97 -8.87
C HIS A 1108 -14.95 -31.64 -7.44
N ILE A 1109 -14.31 -30.48 -7.21
CA ILE A 1109 -13.83 -30.05 -5.88
C ILE A 1109 -14.92 -30.17 -4.80
N PRO A 1110 -16.18 -29.73 -5.00
CA PRO A 1110 -17.23 -29.88 -4.00
C PRO A 1110 -17.48 -31.34 -3.59
N TYR A 1111 -17.48 -32.27 -4.55
CA TYR A 1111 -17.68 -33.70 -4.31
C TYR A 1111 -16.46 -34.35 -3.63
N MET A 1112 -15.25 -33.90 -3.99
CA MET A 1112 -14.02 -34.30 -3.30
C MET A 1112 -14.02 -33.84 -1.83
N VAL A 1113 -14.55 -32.65 -1.54
CA VAL A 1113 -14.73 -32.17 -0.16
C VAL A 1113 -15.74 -33.05 0.59
N CYS A 1114 -16.87 -33.42 -0.04
CA CYS A 1114 -17.81 -34.38 0.56
C CYS A 1114 -17.15 -35.72 0.89
N ARG A 1115 -16.36 -36.27 -0.05
CA ARG A 1115 -15.59 -37.51 0.17
C ARG A 1115 -14.59 -37.38 1.32
N GLN A 1116 -13.93 -36.23 1.44
CA GLN A 1116 -12.99 -35.96 2.51
C GLN A 1116 -13.69 -35.89 3.89
N ILE A 1117 -14.89 -35.32 3.97
CA ILE A 1117 -15.69 -35.25 5.22
C ILE A 1117 -16.03 -36.66 5.71
N VAL A 1118 -16.54 -37.51 4.81
CA VAL A 1118 -16.92 -38.90 5.13
C VAL A 1118 -15.69 -39.71 5.57
N ARG A 1119 -14.55 -39.49 4.93
CA ARG A 1119 -13.28 -40.12 5.30
C ARG A 1119 -12.82 -39.71 6.69
N GLU A 1120 -12.84 -38.41 7.01
CA GLU A 1120 -12.44 -37.91 8.32
C GLU A 1120 -13.38 -38.39 9.44
N ALA A 1121 -14.68 -38.48 9.18
CA ALA A 1121 -15.64 -39.09 10.11
C ALA A 1121 -15.31 -40.57 10.36
N GLY A 1122 -14.93 -41.32 9.32
CA GLY A 1122 -14.48 -42.70 9.43
C GLY A 1122 -13.16 -42.85 10.20
N GLU A 1123 -12.15 -42.02 9.91
CA GLU A 1123 -10.86 -42.02 10.62
C GLU A 1123 -11.02 -41.63 12.10
N ALA A 1124 -11.81 -40.60 12.40
CA ALA A 1124 -12.04 -40.12 13.76
C ALA A 1124 -12.88 -41.09 14.61
N SER A 1125 -13.76 -41.87 13.97
CA SER A 1125 -14.54 -42.94 14.63
C SER A 1125 -13.84 -44.31 14.62
N ASN A 1126 -12.65 -44.41 13.99
CA ASN A 1126 -11.92 -45.64 13.75
C ASN A 1126 -12.77 -46.71 13.01
N ARG A 1127 -13.60 -46.27 12.05
CA ARG A 1127 -14.51 -47.10 11.26
C ARG A 1127 -14.26 -46.93 9.76
N HIS A 1128 -13.51 -47.85 9.18
CA HIS A 1128 -12.98 -47.73 7.82
C HIS A 1128 -13.96 -48.07 6.68
N ARG A 1129 -15.20 -48.51 6.94
CA ARG A 1129 -16.21 -48.72 5.88
C ARG A 1129 -17.01 -47.47 5.50
N CYS A 1130 -16.66 -46.29 6.02
CA CYS A 1130 -17.30 -45.03 5.62
C CYS A 1130 -16.84 -44.63 4.21
N GLY A 1131 -17.77 -44.18 3.36
CA GLY A 1131 -17.48 -43.83 1.97
C GLY A 1131 -18.64 -43.12 1.27
N ILE A 1132 -18.39 -42.57 0.08
CA ILE A 1132 -19.41 -41.95 -0.76
C ILE A 1132 -19.23 -42.42 -2.22
N VAL A 1133 -20.34 -42.76 -2.89
CA VAL A 1133 -20.37 -43.26 -4.27
C VAL A 1133 -21.57 -42.66 -5.00
N ALA A 1134 -21.48 -42.47 -6.32
CA ALA A 1134 -22.57 -42.00 -7.17
C ALA A 1134 -23.09 -43.13 -8.07
N HIS A 1135 -24.39 -43.13 -8.32
CA HIS A 1135 -25.08 -44.07 -9.21
C HIS A 1135 -26.05 -43.33 -10.12
N ASN A 1136 -26.10 -43.69 -11.38
CA ASN A 1136 -27.10 -43.17 -12.31
C ASN A 1136 -28.44 -43.90 -12.10
N THR A 1137 -29.54 -43.16 -12.15
CA THR A 1137 -30.89 -43.73 -12.12
C THR A 1137 -31.79 -43.04 -13.15
N PRO A 1138 -32.93 -43.64 -13.54
CA PRO A 1138 -33.86 -43.04 -14.52
C PRO A 1138 -34.39 -41.66 -14.11
N ASN A 1139 -34.32 -41.33 -12.81
CA ASN A 1139 -34.84 -40.09 -12.22
C ASN A 1139 -33.71 -39.14 -11.76
N GLY A 1140 -32.49 -39.31 -12.27
CA GLY A 1140 -31.31 -38.51 -11.95
C GLY A 1140 -30.22 -39.29 -11.22
N THR A 1141 -29.24 -38.59 -10.64
CA THR A 1141 -28.11 -39.23 -9.95
C THR A 1141 -28.42 -39.45 -8.47
N VAL A 1142 -28.03 -40.60 -7.91
CA VAL A 1142 -28.14 -40.91 -6.48
C VAL A 1142 -26.75 -41.02 -5.86
N LEU A 1143 -26.53 -40.34 -4.73
CA LEU A 1143 -25.29 -40.39 -3.97
C LEU A 1143 -25.47 -41.25 -2.72
N SER A 1144 -24.81 -42.41 -2.69
CA SER A 1144 -24.77 -43.34 -1.56
C SER A 1144 -23.68 -42.95 -0.57
N ILE A 1145 -24.04 -42.52 0.64
CA ILE A 1145 -23.13 -42.05 1.69
C ILE A 1145 -23.19 -43.00 2.89
N ILE A 1146 -22.05 -43.59 3.27
CA ILE A 1146 -21.94 -44.49 4.41
C ILE A 1146 -21.23 -43.77 5.57
N LEU A 1147 -21.91 -43.66 6.71
CA LEU A 1147 -21.40 -43.03 7.93
C LEU A 1147 -21.40 -43.99 9.13
N ALA A 1148 -20.54 -43.72 10.11
CA ALA A 1148 -20.45 -44.48 11.35
C ALA A 1148 -21.64 -44.19 12.28
N GLN A 1149 -22.42 -45.21 12.63
CA GLN A 1149 -23.55 -45.08 13.56
C GLN A 1149 -23.09 -44.91 15.03
N ALA A 1150 -23.58 -43.92 15.76
CA ALA A 1150 -23.37 -43.85 17.21
C ALA A 1150 -24.27 -44.88 17.92
N LYS A 1151 -23.80 -45.53 18.99
CA LYS A 1151 -24.65 -46.42 19.78
C LYS A 1151 -25.75 -45.60 20.46
N ASN A 1152 -26.97 -46.15 20.49
CA ASN A 1152 -28.01 -45.70 21.40
C ASN A 1152 -27.61 -46.20 22.80
N GLU A 1153 -26.86 -45.39 23.55
CA GLU A 1153 -26.91 -45.42 25.01
C GLU A 1153 -28.12 -44.62 25.48
#